data_AF-A0A6B0YVN5-F1
#
_entry.id   AF-A0A6B0YVN5-F1
#
_cell.length_a   1.000
_cell.length_b   1.000
_cell.length_c   1.000
_cell.angle_alpha   90.00
_cell.angle_beta   90.00
_cell.angle_gamma   90.00
#
_symmetry.space_group_name_H-M   'P 1'
#
loop_
_entity.id
_entity.type
_entity.pdbx_description
1 polymer ?
#
loop_
_entity_poly.entity_id
_entity_poly.type
_entity_poly.pdbx_seq_one_letter_code
_entity_poly.pdbx_strand_id
1 'polypeptide(L)'
;MSEENYRNSGSDAQIDSRCETDSQDPARPNKLTPSEWMRNRRPNLFSDSSYREFPQVSKEHFEYHLETLTSRKQEFQFEHFCRKLAEREICPNLRPQTGPTGGGDSKVDSETYPVAEEIVERWWIGTPSAGKERWAFAFSAKSEWKSKVKNDVKKILSTGRAYKRIYFFSNQYVSDKKRADEEDSLSKETGIPVHIVDRSWIVEKVYDADHQQRDSYFAALDIGNVSREKKARPGPRDTARLEELEKLDMQVADPSRYQSARYQLVEDCLRSALLARGLERSRSEVEARFLQADRLARELDHNRQRLRIAYSQAWTVYWWYEDYTEFDQLYDIVERRAKKSDQASDVDLLYTLWTLLPSLVDQIQDTRFESRSQRLEAMLANLADESRRPNNALQARTSLTLMRTMLAYHSGKSTEAEEGWRNLSKIVDRSEGLGAYSVEYLFDLAQEFGDFIDSPAFDVFYEKIVDTMSKRRGEGEAGTAYFRRASQKLEKRKPYESIQLFGRAEELLIKREYRRELWMTLLGISHAFERVGLLWAARNKALAASDLALEAFKEQGQLTPSTLMALRWLVWLELKLGRLPHILKAISFSNLVAAQLDLPEDRLEVFDEERTIQEGVLGIHFLNLPMDALSNVTRLPNTLQELGLDLARIALLFVLGHEHVLREEEFLEDCRDAETAQSFFELWQDQPAAEDIPFQPTLVDGKTSTLRSTILGSEIVIETPNNEVSFGIAESLLSTLEAFLSTCDDREAFPYRERVTIVVSPSAQLHGTPQIIFPDNDSGSILITHPADICFKTAAERQDFMEWLRETLLQIACSMLMIRAPEGWAEQAIGKERGFSRALTSGNSLALTRSLFGEPVEVKLSDWIKQDDQNYEVLRDRPWRTEKTASESNSMESVKFSSDSPPASLFEREHLKHTDQRVLTPIDTHLWNRALWRGTVFERSLDPGNPPILAIGFEDGEAGNEIFRAWKGRWGNIDEDNMIRVVIITGLSERKPADYAVAVGPNFRHMAETGKKAFTVISRVNRMSPPSSMNLDNFITAYREAGSFFLAPVLLSTSKQIVGVPSRQLAIAKWQLDIRKAWQIGDNDPDISVLSEDDDPIIPPGVSDPPVHKALRQIRALRERRQ
;
A
#
# COMPACT_ATOMS: atom_id res chain seq x y z
N MET A 1 -40.81 -20.71 56.92
CA MET A 1 -40.26 -20.10 58.15
C MET A 1 -40.39 -18.59 57.98
N SER A 2 -41.52 -17.98 58.35
CA SER A 2 -41.99 -17.67 59.73
C SER A 2 -41.22 -16.48 60.33
N GLU A 3 -41.83 -15.29 60.38
CA GLU A 3 -42.34 -14.63 61.62
C GLU A 3 -41.26 -13.68 62.23
N GLU A 4 -41.45 -12.70 63.12
CA GLU A 4 -42.56 -11.89 63.71
C GLU A 4 -41.87 -10.66 64.41
N ASN A 5 -42.47 -9.53 64.83
CA ASN A 5 -43.61 -8.69 64.39
C ASN A 5 -43.67 -7.41 65.30
N TYR A 6 -44.64 -6.49 65.10
CA TYR A 6 -45.18 -5.51 66.10
C TYR A 6 -44.26 -4.34 66.61
N ARG A 7 -44.75 -3.20 67.14
CA ARG A 7 -46.04 -2.42 67.08
C ARG A 7 -45.87 -1.05 67.78
N ASN A 8 -46.61 -0.01 67.35
CA ASN A 8 -47.20 1.12 68.13
C ASN A 8 -46.28 2.10 68.94
N SER A 9 -46.65 3.36 69.28
CA SER A 9 -47.84 4.21 69.01
C SER A 9 -47.66 5.67 69.50
N GLY A 10 -48.26 6.67 68.82
CA GLY A 10 -48.86 7.96 69.30
C GLY A 10 -48.06 8.94 70.21
N SER A 11 -48.38 10.25 70.29
CA SER A 11 -49.33 11.14 69.57
C SER A 11 -49.01 12.65 69.79
N ASP A 12 -49.73 13.52 69.08
CA ASP A 12 -50.07 14.94 69.41
C ASP A 12 -49.13 16.15 69.08
N ALA A 13 -49.35 16.67 67.86
CA ALA A 13 -49.87 18.02 67.54
C ALA A 13 -49.10 19.34 67.86
N GLN A 14 -48.48 19.88 66.80
CA GLN A 14 -48.53 21.27 66.25
C GLN A 14 -48.36 22.52 67.15
N ILE A 15 -47.43 23.42 66.76
CA ILE A 15 -47.76 24.67 66.01
C ILE A 15 -46.49 25.34 65.40
N ASP A 16 -46.63 25.73 64.12
CA ASP A 16 -45.94 26.73 63.27
C ASP A 16 -44.47 26.72 62.78
N SER A 17 -44.39 26.79 61.43
CA SER A 17 -43.49 27.61 60.60
C SER A 17 -42.02 27.21 60.34
N ARG A 18 -41.80 26.42 59.25
CA ARG A 18 -41.07 26.82 58.00
C ARG A 18 -40.57 25.61 57.20
N CYS A 19 -40.98 25.53 55.93
CA CYS A 19 -40.34 24.81 54.81
C CYS A 19 -39.77 23.38 55.08
N GLU A 20 -40.66 22.40 55.12
CA GLU A 20 -40.39 21.02 54.67
C GLU A 20 -40.36 21.03 53.12
N THR A 21 -39.32 20.59 52.40
CA THR A 21 -38.80 19.22 52.18
C THR A 21 -39.77 18.26 51.50
N ASP A 22 -39.61 18.08 50.19
CA ASP A 22 -39.97 16.85 49.48
C ASP A 22 -38.68 16.03 49.30
N SER A 23 -38.50 14.91 50.01
CA SER A 23 -39.17 13.61 49.86
C SER A 23 -38.52 12.77 48.74
N GLN A 24 -37.68 11.83 49.15
CA GLN A 24 -37.10 10.82 48.25
C GLN A 24 -38.18 9.77 47.95
N ASP A 25 -38.67 9.74 46.71
CA ASP A 25 -39.57 8.70 46.20
C ASP A 25 -38.77 7.51 45.65
N PRO A 26 -38.79 6.31 46.26
CA PRO A 26 -37.89 5.22 45.93
C PRO A 26 -38.48 4.27 44.86
N ALA A 27 -38.88 4.78 43.68
CA ALA A 27 -39.30 3.93 42.55
C ALA A 27 -39.26 4.59 41.15
N ARG A 28 -38.20 5.31 40.78
CA ARG A 28 -37.84 5.51 39.37
C ARG A 28 -36.36 5.19 39.16
N PRO A 29 -35.98 4.33 38.19
CA PRO A 29 -34.57 4.20 37.83
C PRO A 29 -34.09 5.57 37.33
N ASN A 30 -32.94 6.03 37.83
CA ASN A 30 -32.32 7.26 37.37
C ASN A 30 -32.00 7.09 35.88
N LYS A 31 -32.82 7.69 34.99
CA LYS A 31 -32.54 7.67 33.55
C LYS A 31 -31.27 8.48 33.34
N LEU A 32 -30.18 7.79 33.00
CA LEU A 32 -28.93 8.40 32.55
C LEU A 32 -29.24 9.39 31.44
N THR A 33 -28.61 10.56 31.48
CA THR A 33 -28.68 11.50 30.36
C THR A 33 -27.98 10.90 29.12
N PRO A 34 -28.27 11.35 27.88
CA PRO A 34 -27.57 10.85 26.70
C PRO A 34 -26.03 10.92 26.81
N SER A 35 -25.49 12.01 27.37
CA SER A 35 -24.05 12.18 27.62
C SER A 35 -23.51 11.15 28.61
N GLU A 36 -24.20 10.92 29.74
CA GLU A 36 -23.81 9.88 30.71
C GLU A 36 -23.89 8.48 30.12
N TRP A 37 -24.94 8.18 29.33
CA TRP A 37 -25.10 6.90 28.65
C TRP A 37 -23.95 6.64 27.65
N MET A 38 -23.62 7.64 26.83
CA MET A 38 -22.54 7.55 25.86
C MET A 38 -21.16 7.47 26.53
N ARG A 39 -20.96 8.18 27.65
CA ARG A 39 -19.74 8.10 28.47
C ARG A 39 -19.58 6.71 29.09
N ASN A 40 -20.66 6.07 29.51
CA ASN A 40 -20.63 4.71 30.05
C ASN A 40 -20.38 3.65 28.97
N ARG A 41 -21.00 3.76 27.78
CA ARG A 41 -20.85 2.76 26.69
C ARG A 41 -19.56 2.94 25.88
N ARG A 42 -19.07 4.18 25.70
CA ARG A 42 -17.88 4.53 24.91
C ARG A 42 -16.96 5.52 25.66
N PRO A 43 -16.44 5.17 26.86
CA PRO A 43 -15.64 6.07 27.70
C PRO A 43 -14.34 6.55 27.03
N ASN A 44 -13.86 5.83 26.02
CA ASN A 44 -12.71 6.22 25.21
C ASN A 44 -12.93 7.47 24.32
N LEU A 45 -14.17 7.97 24.18
CA LEU A 45 -14.46 9.19 23.44
C LEU A 45 -14.37 10.47 24.30
N PHE A 46 -14.50 10.34 25.62
CA PHE A 46 -14.48 11.44 26.60
C PHE A 46 -13.10 11.57 27.26
N SER A 47 -12.94 12.58 28.13
CA SER A 47 -11.70 12.83 28.86
C SER A 47 -11.38 11.69 29.83
N ASP A 48 -10.11 11.27 29.91
CA ASP A 48 -9.58 10.36 30.94
C ASP A 48 -8.77 11.09 32.03
N SER A 49 -8.84 12.43 32.04
CA SER A 49 -8.21 13.31 33.03
C SER A 49 -8.84 13.20 34.41
N SER A 50 -7.99 13.27 35.45
CA SER A 50 -8.40 13.28 36.86
C SER A 50 -8.05 14.59 37.54
N TYR A 51 -8.93 15.10 38.41
CA TYR A 51 -8.72 16.35 39.12
C TYR A 51 -8.29 16.08 40.56
N ARG A 52 -7.25 16.79 41.04
CA ARG A 52 -6.87 16.83 42.46
C ARG A 52 -6.89 18.28 42.95
N GLU A 53 -7.40 18.48 44.16
CA GLU A 53 -7.47 19.77 44.84
C GLU A 53 -6.29 19.92 45.81
N PHE A 54 -5.58 21.05 45.75
CA PHE A 54 -4.45 21.37 46.65
C PHE A 54 -4.66 22.70 47.38
N PRO A 55 -4.34 22.83 48.69
CA PRO A 55 -4.38 24.10 49.42
C PRO A 55 -3.26 25.06 48.97
N GLN A 56 -3.58 26.35 48.76
CA GLN A 56 -2.62 27.38 48.32
C GLN A 56 -2.46 28.55 49.32
N VAL A 57 -1.54 28.44 50.29
CA VAL A 57 -1.19 29.57 51.20
C VAL A 57 -0.12 30.43 50.53
N SER A 58 -0.35 31.74 50.41
CA SER A 58 0.66 32.68 49.89
C SER A 58 1.78 32.94 50.91
N LYS A 59 2.98 33.25 50.43
CA LYS A 59 4.17 33.45 51.28
C LYS A 59 3.94 34.60 52.28
N GLU A 60 3.29 35.67 51.84
CA GLU A 60 2.94 36.86 52.61
C GLU A 60 1.94 36.51 53.73
N HIS A 61 0.96 35.64 53.44
CA HIS A 61 -0.01 35.15 54.42
C HIS A 61 0.67 34.28 55.48
N PHE A 62 1.57 33.39 55.07
CA PHE A 62 2.36 32.56 55.99
C PHE A 62 3.28 33.41 56.89
N GLU A 63 3.95 34.39 56.30
CA GLU A 63 4.78 35.35 57.03
C GLU A 63 3.97 36.15 58.07
N TYR A 64 2.80 36.68 57.71
CA TYR A 64 1.90 37.35 58.64
C TYR A 64 1.38 36.41 59.74
N HIS A 65 1.14 35.13 59.43
CA HIS A 65 0.76 34.11 60.42
C HIS A 65 1.87 33.92 61.45
N LEU A 66 3.13 33.79 61.01
CA LEU A 66 4.29 33.68 61.92
C LEU A 66 4.48 34.92 62.80
N GLU A 67 4.19 36.12 62.28
CA GLU A 67 4.29 37.36 63.05
C GLU A 67 3.28 37.44 64.21
N THR A 68 2.06 36.95 63.97
CA THR A 68 0.89 37.10 64.86
C THR A 68 0.65 35.89 65.78
N LEU A 69 1.65 35.02 65.98
CA LEU A 69 1.51 33.81 66.80
C LEU A 69 1.20 34.13 68.28
N THR A 70 1.93 35.07 68.89
CA THR A 70 1.78 35.41 70.32
C THR A 70 0.48 36.16 70.61
N SER A 71 0.02 37.03 69.70
CA SER A 71 -1.29 37.68 69.82
C SER A 71 -2.46 36.69 69.73
N ARG A 72 -2.25 35.52 69.11
CA ARG A 72 -3.24 34.46 68.96
C ARG A 72 -3.09 33.28 69.93
N LYS A 73 -2.12 33.35 70.86
CA LYS A 73 -1.79 32.28 71.82
C LYS A 73 -1.43 30.94 71.15
N GLN A 74 -0.76 31.01 70.00
CA GLN A 74 -0.37 29.84 69.19
C GLN A 74 1.09 29.41 69.40
N GLU A 75 1.70 29.74 70.53
CA GLU A 75 3.10 29.39 70.83
C GLU A 75 3.33 27.87 70.83
N PHE A 76 2.38 27.09 71.36
CA PHE A 76 2.47 25.63 71.40
C PHE A 76 2.38 24.99 69.99
N GLN A 77 1.53 25.53 69.11
CA GLN A 77 1.47 25.14 67.70
C GLN A 77 2.79 25.48 66.99
N PHE A 78 3.38 26.64 67.29
CA PHE A 78 4.69 27.03 66.75
C PHE A 78 5.83 26.14 67.25
N GLU A 79 5.83 25.73 68.52
CA GLU A 79 6.75 24.73 69.07
C GLU A 79 6.60 23.36 68.35
N HIS A 80 5.36 22.91 68.15
CA HIS A 80 5.07 21.66 67.43
C HIS A 80 5.56 21.72 65.97
N PHE A 81 5.27 22.81 65.27
CA PHE A 81 5.72 23.08 63.91
C PHE A 81 7.25 23.18 63.80
N CYS A 82 7.92 23.94 64.67
CA CYS A 82 9.37 24.04 64.66
C CYS A 82 10.04 22.68 64.90
N ARG A 83 9.46 21.85 65.78
CA ARG A 83 9.93 20.47 65.96
C ARG A 83 9.73 19.64 64.69
N LYS A 84 8.58 19.74 64.01
CA LYS A 84 8.31 19.02 62.74
C LYS A 84 9.26 19.44 61.62
N LEU A 85 9.56 20.74 61.51
CA LEU A 85 10.52 21.27 60.56
C LEU A 85 11.95 20.83 60.90
N ALA A 86 12.34 20.84 62.18
CA ALA A 86 13.65 20.36 62.63
C ALA A 86 13.83 18.83 62.50
N GLU A 87 12.76 18.04 62.72
CA GLU A 87 12.69 16.59 62.44
C GLU A 87 13.01 16.30 60.96
N ARG A 88 12.64 17.21 60.04
CA ARG A 88 12.91 17.05 58.60
C ARG A 88 14.28 17.58 58.18
N GLU A 89 14.58 18.83 58.51
CA GLU A 89 15.72 19.58 57.95
C GLU A 89 17.03 19.41 58.72
N ILE A 90 16.97 19.06 60.02
CA ILE A 90 18.15 19.03 60.90
C ILE A 90 18.48 17.62 61.37
N CYS A 91 17.53 16.93 62.03
CA CYS A 91 17.69 15.55 62.47
C CYS A 91 16.35 14.89 62.88
N PRO A 92 16.03 13.68 62.40
CA PRO A 92 14.72 13.04 62.60
C PRO A 92 14.47 12.45 63.99
N ASN A 93 15.46 12.45 64.88
CA ASN A 93 15.42 11.80 66.19
C ASN A 93 15.12 12.76 67.35
N LEU A 94 14.18 13.69 67.19
CA LEU A 94 13.77 14.61 68.25
C LEU A 94 12.72 13.99 69.20
N ARG A 95 12.85 14.28 70.49
CA ARG A 95 11.87 13.88 71.50
C ARG A 95 10.67 14.83 71.53
N PRO A 96 9.42 14.34 71.43
CA PRO A 96 8.26 15.16 71.77
C PRO A 96 8.21 15.39 73.29
N GLN A 97 7.87 16.60 73.72
CA GLN A 97 7.61 16.89 75.12
C GLN A 97 6.21 16.38 75.47
N THR A 98 6.12 15.33 76.29
CA THR A 98 4.85 14.68 76.67
C THR A 98 4.69 14.66 78.19
N GLY A 99 3.91 15.60 78.72
CA GLY A 99 3.55 15.68 80.13
C GLY A 99 2.65 16.90 80.42
N PRO A 100 1.83 16.87 81.48
CA PRO A 100 1.03 18.02 81.87
C PRO A 100 1.93 19.18 82.33
N THR A 101 1.61 20.41 81.94
CA THR A 101 2.43 21.63 82.08
C THR A 101 2.61 22.15 83.52
N GLY A 102 2.47 21.29 84.53
CA GLY A 102 2.54 21.62 85.95
C GLY A 102 3.25 20.55 86.79
N GLY A 103 4.54 20.30 86.54
CA GLY A 103 5.37 19.48 87.42
C GLY A 103 6.63 18.90 86.76
N GLY A 104 7.81 19.45 87.10
CA GLY A 104 9.11 18.95 86.64
C GLY A 104 9.59 19.56 85.31
N ASP A 105 10.13 20.78 85.36
CA ASP A 105 10.70 21.46 84.18
C ASP A 105 11.90 20.66 83.60
N SER A 106 11.76 20.18 82.36
CA SER A 106 12.85 19.52 81.61
C SER A 106 13.97 20.51 81.22
N LYS A 107 13.73 21.81 81.38
CA LYS A 107 14.59 22.97 81.07
C LYS A 107 15.02 23.11 79.61
N VAL A 108 14.48 22.26 78.73
CA VAL A 108 14.73 22.17 77.29
C VAL A 108 13.42 21.75 76.63
N ASP A 109 13.09 22.37 75.49
CA ASP A 109 11.81 22.21 74.80
C ASP A 109 11.80 20.92 73.95
N SER A 110 12.92 20.59 73.30
CA SER A 110 13.17 19.26 72.71
C SER A 110 14.66 18.89 72.70
N GLU A 111 14.98 17.61 72.57
CA GLU A 111 16.36 17.10 72.47
C GLU A 111 16.43 15.84 71.60
N THR A 112 17.61 15.54 71.06
CA THR A 112 17.82 14.27 70.35
C THR A 112 17.81 13.08 71.32
N TYR A 113 17.39 11.91 70.82
CA TYR A 113 17.54 10.61 71.50
C TYR A 113 18.51 9.70 70.72
N PRO A 114 19.28 8.83 71.39
CA PRO A 114 20.23 7.95 70.72
C PRO A 114 19.50 6.96 69.81
N VAL A 115 20.03 6.75 68.60
CA VAL A 115 19.48 5.84 67.58
C VAL A 115 20.58 4.89 67.10
N ALA A 116 20.21 3.64 66.82
CA ALA A 116 21.14 2.62 66.33
C ALA A 116 21.77 3.01 64.98
N GLU A 117 23.03 2.65 64.77
CA GLU A 117 23.85 3.14 63.65
C GLU A 117 23.27 2.71 62.29
N GLU A 118 22.73 1.49 62.22
CA GLU A 118 22.09 0.91 61.03
C GLU A 118 20.77 1.60 60.63
N ILE A 119 20.19 2.37 61.55
CA ILE A 119 19.01 3.22 61.29
C ILE A 119 19.47 4.62 60.82
N VAL A 120 20.54 5.14 61.42
CA VAL A 120 21.15 6.44 61.05
C VAL A 120 21.72 6.39 59.62
N GLU A 121 22.33 5.28 59.22
CA GLU A 121 22.80 5.03 57.83
C GLU A 121 21.69 5.15 56.77
N ARG A 122 20.42 5.03 57.17
CA ARG A 122 19.25 5.10 56.28
C ARG A 122 18.57 6.46 56.30
N TRP A 123 19.09 7.43 57.05
CA TRP A 123 18.56 8.78 57.05
C TRP A 123 18.93 9.53 55.77
N TRP A 124 17.94 9.70 54.90
CA TRP A 124 18.10 10.42 53.63
C TRP A 124 18.23 11.94 53.81
N ILE A 125 17.88 12.48 54.99
CA ILE A 125 17.96 13.91 55.34
C ILE A 125 18.36 14.04 56.82
N GLY A 126 19.10 15.10 57.15
CA GLY A 126 19.65 15.37 58.48
C GLY A 126 21.12 14.93 58.63
N THR A 127 21.78 15.31 59.73
CA THR A 127 23.20 14.96 59.94
C THR A 127 23.37 13.64 60.71
N PRO A 128 24.15 12.65 60.23
CA PRO A 128 24.36 11.37 60.92
C PRO A 128 24.89 11.50 62.37
N SER A 129 25.66 12.55 62.67
CA SER A 129 26.15 12.82 64.03
C SER A 129 25.02 12.96 65.06
N ALA A 130 23.82 13.40 64.66
CA ALA A 130 22.68 13.57 65.57
C ALA A 130 22.16 12.27 66.19
N GLY A 131 22.44 11.10 65.57
CA GLY A 131 22.07 9.79 66.12
C GLY A 131 22.95 9.35 67.31
N LYS A 132 24.18 9.88 67.39
CA LYS A 132 25.17 9.59 68.46
C LYS A 132 25.34 10.74 69.45
N GLU A 133 25.18 11.99 69.00
CA GLU A 133 25.31 13.19 69.82
C GLU A 133 23.98 13.62 70.46
N ARG A 134 24.07 14.22 71.65
CA ARG A 134 22.92 14.88 72.30
C ARG A 134 22.86 16.35 71.88
N TRP A 135 21.80 16.75 71.19
CA TRP A 135 21.54 18.15 70.81
C TRP A 135 20.33 18.69 71.54
N ALA A 136 20.34 19.98 71.86
CA ALA A 136 19.22 20.68 72.51
C ALA A 136 18.51 21.60 71.52
N PHE A 137 17.19 21.67 71.63
CA PHE A 137 16.34 22.53 70.83
C PHE A 137 15.49 23.39 71.76
N ALA A 138 15.47 24.69 71.48
CA ALA A 138 14.63 25.67 72.12
C ALA A 138 13.83 26.42 71.04
N PHE A 139 12.59 26.77 71.35
CA PHE A 139 11.65 27.35 70.39
C PHE A 139 11.01 28.60 71.01
N SER A 140 10.92 29.71 70.28
CA SER A 140 10.23 30.89 70.82
C SER A 140 9.61 31.85 69.81
N ALA A 141 8.35 32.19 70.07
CA ALA A 141 7.61 33.21 69.35
C ALA A 141 7.81 34.66 69.91
N LYS A 142 8.70 34.86 70.88
CA LYS A 142 8.89 36.16 71.57
C LYS A 142 9.67 37.18 70.73
N SER A 143 9.19 38.42 70.73
CA SER A 143 9.86 39.59 70.11
C SER A 143 11.25 39.88 70.71
N GLU A 144 11.39 39.79 72.04
CA GLU A 144 12.69 39.92 72.74
C GLU A 144 13.57 38.66 72.61
N TRP A 145 13.78 38.18 71.39
CA TRP A 145 14.48 36.91 71.12
C TRP A 145 15.90 36.88 71.72
N LYS A 146 16.65 37.99 71.75
CA LYS A 146 18.00 38.08 72.34
C LYS A 146 18.02 37.75 73.84
N SER A 147 17.07 38.28 74.60
CA SER A 147 16.94 38.00 76.03
C SER A 147 16.47 36.56 76.26
N LYS A 148 15.61 36.04 75.38
CA LYS A 148 15.06 34.69 75.46
C LYS A 148 16.12 33.62 75.14
N VAL A 149 16.88 33.74 74.05
CA VAL A 149 17.94 32.78 73.70
C VAL A 149 19.02 32.68 74.79
N LYS A 150 19.44 33.79 75.39
CA LYS A 150 20.38 33.79 76.54
C LYS A 150 19.83 33.00 77.73
N ASN A 151 18.57 33.25 78.07
CA ASN A 151 17.92 32.57 79.19
C ASN A 151 17.71 31.09 78.93
N ASP A 152 17.34 30.69 77.71
CA ASP A 152 17.11 29.29 77.37
C ASP A 152 18.42 28.50 77.22
N VAL A 153 19.46 29.08 76.61
CA VAL A 153 20.81 28.48 76.58
C VAL A 153 21.34 28.30 78.02
N LYS A 154 21.14 29.28 78.90
CA LYS A 154 21.50 29.15 80.32
C LYS A 154 20.68 28.09 81.06
N LYS A 155 19.39 27.93 80.74
CA LYS A 155 18.54 26.83 81.25
C LYS A 155 19.06 25.47 80.79
N ILE A 156 19.35 25.32 79.49
CA ILE A 156 19.91 24.11 78.87
C ILE A 156 21.22 23.71 79.56
N LEU A 157 22.15 24.64 79.76
CA LEU A 157 23.39 24.39 80.52
C LEU A 157 23.12 23.95 81.96
N SER A 158 22.15 24.58 82.64
CA SER A 158 21.78 24.23 84.02
C SER A 158 21.13 22.85 84.20
N THR A 159 21.02 22.06 83.13
CA THR A 159 20.65 20.63 83.20
C THR A 159 21.83 19.72 83.54
N GLY A 160 23.08 20.18 83.35
CA GLY A 160 24.29 19.35 83.49
C GLY A 160 24.43 18.24 82.44
N ARG A 161 23.63 18.25 81.36
CA ARG A 161 23.67 17.25 80.29
C ARG A 161 24.76 17.58 79.27
N ALA A 162 25.45 16.57 78.75
CA ALA A 162 26.54 16.71 77.79
C ALA A 162 26.06 17.01 76.36
N TYR A 163 25.42 18.17 76.15
CA TYR A 163 25.00 18.62 74.83
C TYR A 163 26.20 18.97 73.94
N LYS A 164 26.05 18.75 72.63
CA LYS A 164 27.08 19.04 71.61
C LYS A 164 26.72 20.18 70.65
N ARG A 165 25.43 20.48 70.49
CA ARG A 165 24.90 21.63 69.72
C ARG A 165 23.61 22.11 70.37
N ILE A 166 23.30 23.39 70.21
CA ILE A 166 22.03 24.00 70.62
C ILE A 166 21.42 24.72 69.42
N TYR A 167 20.16 24.42 69.10
CA TYR A 167 19.38 25.15 68.09
C TYR A 167 18.27 25.97 68.77
N PHE A 168 18.14 27.24 68.41
CA PHE A 168 17.11 28.16 68.91
C PHE A 168 16.26 28.68 67.74
N PHE A 169 15.01 28.26 67.63
CA PHE A 169 14.11 28.75 66.57
C PHE A 169 13.34 29.99 67.04
N SER A 170 13.20 30.97 66.14
CA SER A 170 12.44 32.18 66.37
C SER A 170 11.56 32.55 65.17
N ASN A 171 10.33 32.98 65.45
CA ASN A 171 9.44 33.60 64.45
C ASN A 171 9.82 35.05 64.10
N GLN A 172 10.90 35.58 64.68
CA GLN A 172 11.38 36.94 64.43
C GLN A 172 12.33 36.98 63.24
N TYR A 173 12.32 38.09 62.50
CA TYR A 173 13.39 38.39 61.55
C TYR A 173 14.66 38.79 62.29
N VAL A 174 15.76 38.08 62.02
CA VAL A 174 17.08 38.37 62.58
C VAL A 174 18.03 38.74 61.45
N SER A 175 18.57 39.97 61.47
CA SER A 175 19.61 40.38 60.51
C SER A 175 20.88 39.56 60.72
N ASP A 176 21.50 39.04 59.65
CA ASP A 176 22.65 38.11 59.70
C ASP A 176 23.74 38.53 60.69
N LYS A 177 24.15 39.81 60.68
CA LYS A 177 25.14 40.33 61.64
C LYS A 177 24.73 40.11 63.10
N LYS A 178 23.48 40.44 63.47
CA LYS A 178 22.97 40.25 64.85
C LYS A 178 22.78 38.79 65.22
N ARG A 179 22.62 37.90 64.23
CA ARG A 179 22.55 36.44 64.40
C ARG A 179 23.94 35.93 64.75
N ALA A 180 24.89 36.12 63.84
CA ALA A 180 26.29 35.72 63.99
C ALA A 180 26.94 36.29 65.26
N ASP A 181 26.79 37.60 65.54
CA ASP A 181 27.32 38.23 66.76
C ASP A 181 26.84 37.54 68.06
N GLU A 182 25.59 37.04 68.08
CA GLU A 182 25.01 36.38 69.26
C GLU A 182 25.33 34.88 69.32
N GLU A 183 25.33 34.19 68.18
CA GLU A 183 25.78 32.79 68.05
C GLU A 183 27.24 32.64 68.48
N ASP A 184 28.14 33.51 68.01
CA ASP A 184 29.56 33.51 68.37
C ASP A 184 29.76 33.81 69.87
N SER A 185 29.02 34.79 70.40
CA SER A 185 29.10 35.18 71.81
C SER A 185 28.66 34.03 72.72
N LEU A 186 27.50 33.43 72.44
CA LEU A 186 26.98 32.28 73.19
C LEU A 186 27.84 31.03 73.02
N SER A 187 28.34 30.75 71.82
CA SER A 187 29.22 29.59 71.58
C SER A 187 30.54 29.72 72.34
N LYS A 188 31.10 30.93 72.45
CA LYS A 188 32.31 31.22 73.25
C LYS A 188 32.03 31.20 74.76
N GLU A 189 30.89 31.74 75.22
CA GLU A 189 30.50 31.73 76.64
C GLU A 189 30.23 30.31 77.16
N THR A 190 29.62 29.45 76.33
CA THR A 190 29.15 28.12 76.74
C THR A 190 30.06 26.96 76.35
N GLY A 191 30.97 27.15 75.39
CA GLY A 191 31.79 26.09 74.82
C GLY A 191 31.03 25.10 73.93
N ILE A 192 29.76 25.38 73.60
CA ILE A 192 28.89 24.55 72.76
C ILE A 192 28.39 25.40 71.58
N PRO A 193 28.51 24.96 70.32
CA PRO A 193 27.93 25.67 69.18
C PRO A 193 26.42 25.94 69.35
N VAL A 194 26.06 27.21 69.29
CA VAL A 194 24.67 27.70 69.31
C VAL A 194 24.30 28.22 67.93
N HIS A 195 23.19 27.73 67.39
CA HIS A 195 22.64 28.13 66.10
C HIS A 195 21.24 28.73 66.29
N ILE A 196 20.98 29.86 65.65
CA ILE A 196 19.70 30.57 65.70
C ILE A 196 19.01 30.38 64.34
N VAL A 197 17.82 29.82 64.36
CA VAL A 197 16.99 29.61 63.17
C VAL A 197 15.90 30.67 63.16
N ASP A 198 15.97 31.63 62.25
CA ASP A 198 15.07 32.79 62.20
C ASP A 198 13.90 32.59 61.21
N ARG A 199 12.99 33.58 61.17
CA ARG A 199 11.82 33.56 60.28
C ARG A 199 12.19 33.43 58.80
N SER A 200 13.30 34.01 58.34
CA SER A 200 13.69 33.92 56.94
C SER A 200 13.94 32.47 56.54
N TRP A 201 14.73 31.75 57.35
CA TRP A 201 15.02 30.34 57.13
C TRP A 201 13.78 29.46 57.23
N ILE A 202 12.91 29.72 58.23
CA ILE A 202 11.65 28.98 58.40
C ILE A 202 10.76 29.12 57.17
N VAL A 203 10.61 30.34 56.64
CA VAL A 203 9.78 30.60 55.46
C VAL A 203 10.39 29.98 54.21
N GLU A 204 11.71 30.07 54.03
CA GLU A 204 12.43 29.43 52.93
C GLU A 204 12.15 27.91 52.91
N LYS A 205 12.39 27.20 54.02
CA LYS A 205 12.21 25.73 54.06
C LYS A 205 10.78 25.24 53.94
N VAL A 206 9.79 26.04 54.33
CA VAL A 206 8.38 25.70 54.09
C VAL A 206 8.00 25.84 52.60
N TYR A 207 8.56 26.82 51.89
CA TYR A 207 8.25 27.03 50.46
C TYR A 207 9.16 26.26 49.48
N ASP A 208 10.35 25.83 49.91
CA ASP A 208 11.18 24.85 49.18
C ASP A 208 10.61 23.42 49.25
N ALA A 209 9.90 23.08 50.34
CA ALA A 209 9.32 21.75 50.53
C ALA A 209 8.23 21.42 49.49
N ASP A 210 8.08 20.12 49.18
CA ASP A 210 7.00 19.66 48.29
C ASP A 210 5.61 19.94 48.87
N HIS A 211 4.58 19.86 48.02
CA HIS A 211 3.21 20.21 48.39
C HIS A 211 2.66 19.39 49.58
N GLN A 212 2.98 18.09 49.69
CA GLN A 212 2.47 17.26 50.80
C GLN A 212 3.16 17.60 52.12
N GLN A 213 4.47 17.85 52.09
CA GLN A 213 5.22 18.29 53.26
C GLN A 213 4.75 19.69 53.71
N ARG A 214 4.55 20.61 52.75
CA ARG A 214 4.07 21.97 53.00
C ARG A 214 2.67 21.99 53.61
N ASP A 215 1.75 21.17 53.10
CA ASP A 215 0.42 20.99 53.71
C ASP A 215 0.53 20.48 55.15
N SER A 216 1.44 19.54 55.44
CA SER A 216 1.66 19.04 56.80
C SER A 216 2.20 20.13 57.75
N TYR A 217 2.99 21.07 57.24
CA TYR A 217 3.49 22.23 57.99
C TYR A 217 2.40 23.27 58.28
N PHE A 218 1.54 23.56 57.30
CA PHE A 218 0.39 24.45 57.49
C PHE A 218 -0.66 23.85 58.45
N ALA A 219 -0.87 22.53 58.39
CA ALA A 219 -1.69 21.80 59.37
C ALA A 219 -1.10 21.84 60.78
N ALA A 220 0.22 21.72 60.94
CA ALA A 220 0.89 21.82 62.24
C ALA A 220 0.78 23.21 62.89
N LEU A 221 0.55 24.27 62.10
CA LEU A 221 0.32 25.65 62.54
C LEU A 221 -1.16 26.07 62.60
N ASP A 222 -2.08 25.14 62.34
CA ASP A 222 -3.53 25.36 62.32
C ASP A 222 -3.96 26.53 61.40
N ILE A 223 -3.40 26.56 60.18
CA ILE A 223 -3.73 27.56 59.16
C ILE A 223 -5.00 27.13 58.42
N GLY A 224 -6.15 27.54 58.95
CA GLY A 224 -7.47 27.14 58.47
C GLY A 224 -7.93 27.80 57.15
N ASN A 225 -8.64 27.01 56.33
CA ASN A 225 -9.33 27.37 55.08
C ASN A 225 -8.53 28.18 54.05
N VAL A 226 -7.97 27.44 53.10
CA VAL A 226 -7.10 27.92 52.04
C VAL A 226 -7.74 27.64 50.68
N SER A 227 -7.57 28.55 49.71
CA SER A 227 -8.08 28.36 48.35
C SER A 227 -7.55 27.06 47.73
N ARG A 228 -8.40 26.34 47.00
CA ARG A 228 -8.07 25.02 46.43
C ARG A 228 -7.81 25.11 44.93
N GLU A 229 -6.56 24.86 44.53
CA GLU A 229 -6.21 24.78 43.12
C GLU A 229 -6.56 23.38 42.58
N LYS A 230 -7.41 23.31 41.55
CA LYS A 230 -7.73 22.07 40.82
C LYS A 230 -6.65 21.82 39.78
N LYS A 231 -5.66 20.99 40.10
CA LYS A 231 -4.65 20.57 39.12
C LYS A 231 -5.15 19.33 38.39
N ALA A 232 -5.42 19.48 37.09
CA ALA A 232 -5.72 18.36 36.21
C ALA A 232 -4.46 17.50 36.05
N ARG A 233 -4.62 16.20 36.23
CA ARG A 233 -3.65 15.18 35.83
C ARG A 233 -4.25 14.47 34.61
N PRO A 234 -3.78 14.76 33.38
CA PRO A 234 -4.27 14.08 32.20
C PRO A 234 -4.00 12.58 32.30
N GLY A 235 -4.95 11.78 31.81
CA GLY A 235 -4.73 10.36 31.60
C GLY A 235 -3.87 10.12 30.36
N PRO A 236 -3.51 8.86 30.07
CA PRO A 236 -2.68 8.54 28.91
C PRO A 236 -3.35 8.90 27.57
N ARG A 237 -4.68 8.85 27.46
CA ARG A 237 -5.37 9.24 26.22
C ARG A 237 -5.40 10.76 26.06
N ASP A 238 -5.71 11.49 27.13
CA ASP A 238 -5.72 12.95 27.08
C ASP A 238 -4.31 13.52 26.89
N THR A 239 -3.28 12.88 27.43
CA THR A 239 -1.87 13.26 27.15
C THR A 239 -1.59 13.17 25.65
N ALA A 240 -1.89 12.02 25.01
CA ALA A 240 -1.68 11.87 23.56
C ALA A 240 -2.57 12.82 22.72
N ARG A 241 -3.81 13.08 23.14
CA ARG A 241 -4.70 14.05 22.48
C ARG A 241 -4.21 15.48 22.62
N LEU A 242 -3.61 15.86 23.75
CA LEU A 242 -3.03 17.18 23.96
C LEU A 242 -1.81 17.36 23.07
N GLU A 243 -0.89 16.38 23.03
CA GLU A 243 0.25 16.39 22.11
C GLU A 243 -0.19 16.49 20.64
N GLU A 244 -1.21 15.73 20.23
CA GLU A 244 -1.77 15.79 18.87
C GLU A 244 -2.44 17.14 18.57
N LEU A 245 -3.21 17.70 19.52
CA LEU A 245 -3.90 18.98 19.36
C LEU A 245 -2.93 20.16 19.34
N GLU A 246 -1.92 20.19 20.22
CA GLU A 246 -0.88 21.23 20.22
C GLU A 246 -0.08 21.20 18.91
N LYS A 247 0.23 20.00 18.40
CA LYS A 247 0.87 19.86 17.09
C LYS A 247 -0.03 20.41 15.97
N LEU A 248 -1.29 20.00 15.90
CA LEU A 248 -2.24 20.48 14.88
C LEU A 248 -2.45 22.00 14.95
N ASP A 249 -2.54 22.57 16.14
CA ASP A 249 -2.72 24.01 16.32
C ASP A 249 -1.49 24.81 15.88
N MET A 250 -0.27 24.30 16.12
CA MET A 250 0.96 24.87 15.54
C MET A 250 1.00 24.74 14.02
N GLN A 251 0.60 23.59 13.47
CA GLN A 251 0.56 23.36 12.02
C GLN A 251 -0.43 24.31 11.34
N VAL A 252 -1.69 24.37 11.81
CA VAL A 252 -2.76 25.21 11.25
C VAL A 252 -2.47 26.71 11.36
N ALA A 253 -1.64 27.11 12.32
CA ALA A 253 -1.18 28.49 12.46
C ALA A 253 -0.11 28.91 11.43
N ASP A 254 0.55 27.97 10.75
CA ASP A 254 1.58 28.23 9.73
C ASP A 254 0.95 28.36 8.33
N PRO A 255 0.92 29.58 7.73
CA PRO A 255 0.33 29.78 6.41
C PRO A 255 1.12 29.14 5.26
N SER A 256 2.42 28.87 5.45
CA SER A 256 3.30 28.31 4.42
C SER A 256 3.04 26.81 4.25
N ARG A 257 2.80 26.10 5.37
CA ARG A 257 2.61 24.64 5.43
C ARG A 257 1.50 24.11 4.51
N TYR A 258 0.37 24.80 4.44
CA TYR A 258 -0.83 24.34 3.70
C TYR A 258 -1.05 25.07 2.36
N GLN A 259 -0.02 25.70 1.79
CA GLN A 259 -0.16 26.48 0.56
C GLN A 259 -0.66 25.63 -0.61
N SER A 260 -0.18 24.38 -0.74
CA SER A 260 -0.64 23.37 -1.70
C SER A 260 -1.60 22.33 -1.10
N ALA A 261 -1.59 22.13 0.22
CA ALA A 261 -2.33 21.08 0.95
C ALA A 261 -3.72 21.49 1.46
N ARG A 262 -4.48 22.28 0.68
CA ARG A 262 -5.73 22.92 1.17
C ARG A 262 -6.82 21.96 1.60
N TYR A 263 -6.91 20.75 1.02
CA TYR A 263 -7.87 19.74 1.48
C TYR A 263 -7.50 19.26 2.89
N GLN A 264 -6.22 18.97 3.11
CA GLN A 264 -5.71 18.46 4.38
C GLN A 264 -5.87 19.47 5.52
N LEU A 265 -5.67 20.77 5.25
CA LEU A 265 -5.95 21.84 6.22
C LEU A 265 -7.36 21.74 6.82
N VAL A 266 -8.36 21.42 6.01
CA VAL A 266 -9.76 21.27 6.46
C VAL A 266 -9.95 20.00 7.29
N GLU A 267 -9.31 18.88 6.91
CA GLU A 267 -9.31 17.64 7.70
C GLU A 267 -8.63 17.83 9.05
N ASP A 268 -7.53 18.57 9.09
CA ASP A 268 -6.77 18.89 10.31
C ASP A 268 -7.57 19.82 11.24
N CYS A 269 -8.30 20.80 10.68
CA CYS A 269 -9.25 21.62 11.45
C CYS A 269 -10.41 20.78 12.03
N LEU A 270 -10.96 19.83 11.26
CA LEU A 270 -11.98 18.90 11.74
C LEU A 270 -11.41 17.97 12.83
N ARG A 271 -10.20 17.45 12.65
CA ARG A 271 -9.50 16.61 13.63
C ARG A 271 -9.25 17.38 14.93
N SER A 272 -8.78 18.62 14.82
CA SER A 272 -8.60 19.55 15.95
C SER A 272 -9.90 19.77 16.73
N ALA A 273 -11.04 19.99 16.05
CA ALA A 273 -12.35 20.07 16.70
C ALA A 273 -12.75 18.77 17.44
N LEU A 274 -12.52 17.61 16.83
CA LEU A 274 -12.81 16.29 17.42
C LEU A 274 -11.93 15.97 18.64
N LEU A 275 -10.66 16.40 18.63
CA LEU A 275 -9.72 16.27 19.74
C LEU A 275 -10.10 17.21 20.90
N ALA A 276 -10.38 18.49 20.61
CA ALA A 276 -10.83 19.46 21.61
C ALA A 276 -12.12 18.99 22.32
N ARG A 277 -13.07 18.44 21.56
CA ARG A 277 -14.26 17.77 22.11
C ARG A 277 -13.90 16.55 22.98
N GLY A 278 -13.00 15.69 22.51
CA GLY A 278 -12.59 14.49 23.26
C GLY A 278 -11.87 14.80 24.57
N LEU A 279 -11.18 15.95 24.63
CA LEU A 279 -10.57 16.54 25.82
C LEU A 279 -11.57 17.32 26.71
N GLU A 280 -12.85 17.37 26.34
CA GLU A 280 -13.90 18.13 27.03
C GLU A 280 -13.54 19.62 27.22
N ARG A 281 -12.94 20.23 26.20
CA ARG A 281 -12.74 21.69 26.10
C ARG A 281 -14.07 22.45 26.12
N SER A 282 -14.01 23.76 26.34
CA SER A 282 -15.22 24.60 26.44
C SER A 282 -16.05 24.52 25.15
N ARG A 283 -17.39 24.56 25.29
CA ARG A 283 -18.34 24.53 24.17
C ARG A 283 -17.97 25.55 23.08
N SER A 284 -17.64 26.77 23.49
CA SER A 284 -17.22 27.85 22.59
C SER A 284 -15.92 27.59 21.82
N GLU A 285 -14.95 26.88 22.40
CA GLU A 285 -13.72 26.49 21.68
C GLU A 285 -14.03 25.43 20.61
N VAL A 286 -14.79 24.41 20.98
CA VAL A 286 -15.14 23.30 20.09
C VAL A 286 -16.00 23.79 18.91
N GLU A 287 -17.00 24.64 19.18
CA GLU A 287 -17.84 25.27 18.15
C GLU A 287 -17.02 26.17 17.22
N ALA A 288 -16.09 26.97 17.76
CA ALA A 288 -15.20 27.81 16.95
C ALA A 288 -14.33 26.99 15.99
N ARG A 289 -13.79 25.85 16.45
CA ARG A 289 -13.01 24.92 15.62
C ARG A 289 -13.87 24.27 14.51
N PHE A 290 -15.11 23.84 14.81
CA PHE A 290 -16.04 23.36 13.77
C PHE A 290 -16.42 24.45 12.76
N LEU A 291 -16.66 25.69 13.22
CA LEU A 291 -16.97 26.83 12.35
C LEU A 291 -15.79 27.21 11.44
N GLN A 292 -14.54 27.10 11.94
CA GLN A 292 -13.33 27.27 11.14
C GLN A 292 -13.24 26.19 10.05
N ALA A 293 -13.48 24.92 10.39
CA ALA A 293 -13.50 23.82 9.43
C ALA A 293 -14.55 24.03 8.33
N ASP A 294 -15.82 24.32 8.64
CA ASP A 294 -16.85 24.56 7.60
C ASP A 294 -16.59 25.85 6.80
N ARG A 295 -15.94 26.89 7.39
CA ARG A 295 -15.54 28.08 6.64
C ARG A 295 -14.54 27.74 5.54
N LEU A 296 -13.45 27.06 5.89
CA LEU A 296 -12.42 26.66 4.93
C LEU A 296 -12.98 25.64 3.91
N ALA A 297 -13.82 24.70 4.36
CA ALA A 297 -14.47 23.73 3.49
C ALA A 297 -15.43 24.35 2.45
N ARG A 298 -15.93 25.59 2.67
CA ARG A 298 -16.74 26.32 1.66
C ARG A 298 -15.90 26.79 0.48
N GLU A 299 -14.61 27.07 0.68
CA GLU A 299 -13.71 27.56 -0.37
C GLU A 299 -13.38 26.45 -1.39
N LEU A 300 -13.37 25.18 -0.94
CA LEU A 300 -13.13 23.99 -1.77
C LEU A 300 -14.39 23.39 -2.41
N ASP A 301 -15.58 23.83 -1.99
CA ASP A 301 -16.92 23.28 -2.28
C ASP A 301 -17.07 21.73 -2.25
N HIS A 302 -16.22 21.02 -1.52
CA HIS A 302 -16.21 19.56 -1.51
C HIS A 302 -17.36 18.97 -0.64
N ASN A 303 -18.44 18.49 -1.27
CA ASN A 303 -19.68 18.13 -0.55
C ASN A 303 -19.49 17.07 0.56
N ARG A 304 -18.71 16.00 0.34
CA ARG A 304 -18.47 14.95 1.36
C ARG A 304 -17.73 15.46 2.59
N GLN A 305 -16.75 16.35 2.40
CA GLN A 305 -16.00 16.93 3.51
C GLN A 305 -16.92 17.80 4.37
N ARG A 306 -17.72 18.65 3.72
CA ARG A 306 -18.73 19.49 4.39
C ARG A 306 -19.86 18.66 5.03
N LEU A 307 -20.17 17.47 4.50
CA LEU A 307 -21.10 16.50 5.12
C LEU A 307 -20.50 15.91 6.40
N ARG A 308 -19.25 15.43 6.36
CA ARG A 308 -18.53 14.87 7.53
C ARG A 308 -18.39 15.91 8.64
N ILE A 309 -18.12 17.18 8.32
CA ILE A 309 -18.08 18.29 9.30
C ILE A 309 -19.46 18.48 9.96
N ALA A 310 -20.53 18.64 9.16
CA ALA A 310 -21.88 18.87 9.68
C ALA A 310 -22.40 17.68 10.52
N TYR A 311 -22.15 16.45 10.09
CA TYR A 311 -22.43 15.24 10.87
C TYR A 311 -21.66 15.23 12.21
N SER A 312 -20.36 15.53 12.17
CA SER A 312 -19.52 15.54 13.37
C SER A 312 -19.97 16.60 14.39
N GLN A 313 -20.42 17.77 13.91
CA GLN A 313 -21.00 18.80 14.76
C GLN A 313 -22.33 18.32 15.36
N ALA A 314 -23.26 17.79 14.55
CA ALA A 314 -24.55 17.27 15.03
C ALA A 314 -24.38 16.19 16.11
N TRP A 315 -23.49 15.23 15.87
CA TRP A 315 -23.16 14.17 16.83
C TRP A 315 -22.58 14.73 18.14
N THR A 316 -21.77 15.78 18.04
CA THR A 316 -21.17 16.45 19.21
C THR A 316 -22.23 17.18 20.04
N VAL A 317 -23.06 17.96 19.37
CA VAL A 317 -24.15 18.75 19.97
C VAL A 317 -25.14 17.86 20.72
N TYR A 318 -25.48 16.68 20.17
CA TYR A 318 -26.35 15.71 20.85
C TYR A 318 -25.67 15.04 22.06
N TRP A 319 -24.49 14.44 21.88
CA TRP A 319 -23.89 13.57 22.91
C TRP A 319 -23.03 14.28 23.95
N TRP A 320 -22.51 15.48 23.69
CA TRP A 320 -21.71 16.25 24.67
C TRP A 320 -22.48 17.40 25.31
N TYR A 321 -23.37 18.06 24.56
CA TYR A 321 -24.06 19.28 25.03
C TYR A 321 -25.56 19.10 25.26
N GLU A 322 -26.15 18.00 24.78
CA GLU A 322 -27.58 17.70 24.88
C GLU A 322 -28.49 18.82 24.33
N ASP A 323 -27.98 19.59 23.36
CA ASP A 323 -28.68 20.71 22.75
C ASP A 323 -29.53 20.23 21.56
N TYR A 324 -30.69 19.72 21.92
CA TYR A 324 -31.68 19.15 20.99
C TYR A 324 -32.17 20.15 19.93
N THR A 325 -32.10 21.47 20.18
CA THR A 325 -32.55 22.50 19.24
C THR A 325 -31.49 22.77 18.17
N GLU A 326 -30.21 22.85 18.54
CA GLU A 326 -29.13 22.96 17.57
C GLU A 326 -28.98 21.65 16.77
N PHE A 327 -29.13 20.48 17.41
CA PHE A 327 -29.12 19.18 16.73
C PHE A 327 -30.17 19.10 15.60
N ASP A 328 -31.40 19.53 15.89
CA ASP A 328 -32.50 19.53 14.92
C ASP A 328 -32.20 20.38 13.67
N GLN A 329 -31.54 21.53 13.84
CA GLN A 329 -31.11 22.40 12.74
C GLN A 329 -29.96 21.79 11.94
N LEU A 330 -29.00 21.16 12.63
CA LEU A 330 -27.87 20.46 12.01
C LEU A 330 -28.32 19.23 11.22
N TYR A 331 -29.34 18.50 11.69
CA TYR A 331 -29.95 17.40 10.94
C TYR A 331 -30.42 17.85 9.55
N ASP A 332 -31.11 18.98 9.46
CA ASP A 332 -31.58 19.54 8.17
C ASP A 332 -30.42 20.03 7.26
N ILE A 333 -29.24 20.31 7.82
CA ILE A 333 -28.01 20.57 7.05
C ILE A 333 -27.42 19.26 6.51
N VAL A 334 -27.32 18.22 7.36
CA VAL A 334 -26.83 16.89 6.98
C VAL A 334 -27.73 16.26 5.91
N GLU A 335 -29.06 16.30 6.09
CA GLU A 335 -30.04 15.79 5.10
C GLU A 335 -29.85 16.41 3.72
N ARG A 336 -29.73 17.74 3.64
CA ARG A 336 -29.51 18.46 2.37
C ARG A 336 -28.19 18.12 1.69
N ARG A 337 -27.16 17.71 2.44
CA ARG A 337 -25.85 17.30 1.91
C ARG A 337 -25.82 15.84 1.49
N ALA A 338 -26.39 14.96 2.32
CA ALA A 338 -26.52 13.52 2.05
C ALA A 338 -27.38 13.27 0.80
N LYS A 339 -28.45 14.06 0.59
CA LYS A 339 -29.29 14.02 -0.62
C LYS A 339 -28.53 14.29 -1.94
N LYS A 340 -27.36 14.95 -1.87
CA LYS A 340 -26.49 15.16 -3.05
C LYS A 340 -25.48 14.03 -3.27
N SER A 341 -25.38 13.08 -2.33
CA SER A 341 -24.46 11.95 -2.48
C SER A 341 -25.12 10.76 -3.14
N ASP A 342 -24.30 10.00 -3.85
CA ASP A 342 -24.58 8.72 -4.44
C ASP A 342 -24.05 7.55 -3.58
N GLN A 343 -23.36 7.80 -2.45
CA GLN A 343 -22.82 6.74 -1.60
C GLN A 343 -23.75 6.39 -0.44
N ALA A 344 -23.94 5.10 -0.20
CA ALA A 344 -24.63 4.58 0.96
C ALA A 344 -23.93 5.03 2.26
N SER A 345 -22.60 5.02 2.32
CA SER A 345 -21.84 5.48 3.49
C SER A 345 -22.10 6.94 3.88
N ASP A 346 -22.42 7.80 2.91
CA ASP A 346 -22.75 9.22 3.16
C ASP A 346 -24.19 9.36 3.67
N VAL A 347 -25.11 8.52 3.20
CA VAL A 347 -26.50 8.45 3.69
C VAL A 347 -26.57 7.73 5.04
N ASP A 348 -25.66 6.79 5.31
CA ASP A 348 -25.53 6.11 6.59
C ASP A 348 -25.24 7.10 7.72
N LEU A 349 -24.47 8.17 7.48
CA LEU A 349 -24.30 9.26 8.44
C LEU A 349 -25.63 9.91 8.83
N LEU A 350 -26.53 10.13 7.86
CA LEU A 350 -27.87 10.66 8.12
C LEU A 350 -28.74 9.64 8.85
N TYR A 351 -28.68 8.36 8.47
CA TYR A 351 -29.36 7.26 9.17
C TYR A 351 -28.90 7.15 10.64
N THR A 352 -27.60 7.29 10.91
CA THR A 352 -27.05 7.29 12.28
C THR A 352 -27.55 8.47 13.12
N LEU A 353 -27.78 9.66 12.53
CA LEU A 353 -28.46 10.74 13.24
C LEU A 353 -29.97 10.49 13.39
N TRP A 354 -30.60 9.85 12.40
CA TRP A 354 -32.02 9.53 12.42
C TRP A 354 -32.39 8.55 13.56
N THR A 355 -31.51 7.62 13.93
CA THR A 355 -31.76 6.72 15.08
C THR A 355 -31.83 7.45 16.43
N LEU A 356 -31.41 8.73 16.50
CA LEU A 356 -31.52 9.59 17.68
C LEU A 356 -32.83 10.40 17.73
N LEU A 357 -33.56 10.49 16.61
CA LEU A 357 -34.82 11.24 16.53
C LEU A 357 -35.97 10.67 17.39
N PRO A 358 -36.14 9.35 17.61
CA PRO A 358 -37.22 8.86 18.48
C PRO A 358 -37.16 9.43 19.90
N SER A 359 -35.95 9.58 20.47
CA SER A 359 -35.74 10.23 21.77
C SER A 359 -36.07 11.74 21.79
N LEU A 360 -36.06 12.39 20.63
CA LEU A 360 -36.39 13.81 20.47
C LEU A 360 -37.90 14.06 20.36
N VAL A 361 -38.68 13.09 19.87
CA VAL A 361 -40.14 13.19 19.81
C VAL A 361 -40.73 13.44 21.21
N ASP A 362 -40.21 12.75 22.23
CA ASP A 362 -40.63 12.92 23.63
C ASP A 362 -40.09 14.21 24.29
N GLN A 363 -38.90 14.68 23.88
CA GLN A 363 -38.21 15.83 24.49
C GLN A 363 -38.69 17.18 23.94
N ILE A 364 -38.88 17.29 22.62
CA ILE A 364 -39.15 18.56 21.91
C ILE A 364 -40.41 18.54 21.04
N GLN A 365 -41.21 17.45 21.07
CA GLN A 365 -42.42 17.28 20.26
C GLN A 365 -42.18 17.45 18.74
N ASP A 366 -41.10 16.86 18.19
CA ASP A 366 -40.81 16.97 16.75
C ASP A 366 -41.90 16.30 15.89
N THR A 367 -42.73 17.15 15.29
CA THR A 367 -43.78 16.74 14.34
C THR A 367 -43.24 16.33 12.97
N ARG A 368 -41.94 16.51 12.69
CA ARG A 368 -41.33 16.23 11.38
C ARG A 368 -40.72 14.84 11.27
N PHE A 369 -40.62 14.06 12.35
CA PHE A 369 -40.04 12.71 12.37
C PHE A 369 -40.53 11.84 11.20
N GLU A 370 -41.84 11.71 11.03
CA GLU A 370 -42.46 10.92 9.96
C GLU A 370 -42.01 11.39 8.56
N SER A 371 -41.99 12.71 8.34
CA SER A 371 -41.54 13.29 7.07
C SER A 371 -40.04 13.08 6.80
N ARG A 372 -39.22 13.05 7.85
CA ARG A 372 -37.76 12.78 7.78
C ARG A 372 -37.51 11.31 7.48
N SER A 373 -38.24 10.41 8.14
CA SER A 373 -38.23 8.97 7.87
C SER A 373 -38.56 8.68 6.39
N GLN A 374 -39.65 9.22 5.87
CA GLN A 374 -40.04 8.99 4.46
C GLN A 374 -38.98 9.49 3.45
N ARG A 375 -38.28 10.59 3.75
CA ARG A 375 -37.20 11.10 2.88
C ARG A 375 -35.94 10.23 2.95
N LEU A 376 -35.52 9.81 4.15
CA LEU A 376 -34.39 8.91 4.33
C LEU A 376 -34.65 7.54 3.69
N GLU A 377 -35.85 6.98 3.88
CA GLU A 377 -36.26 5.73 3.24
C GLU A 377 -36.20 5.83 1.71
N ALA A 378 -36.71 6.91 1.12
CA ALA A 378 -36.62 7.12 -0.32
C ALA A 378 -35.17 7.24 -0.82
N MET A 379 -34.29 7.90 -0.07
CA MET A 379 -32.85 7.99 -0.39
C MET A 379 -32.18 6.60 -0.35
N LEU A 380 -32.40 5.83 0.72
CA LEU A 380 -31.82 4.50 0.86
C LEU A 380 -32.39 3.49 -0.16
N ALA A 381 -33.69 3.56 -0.47
CA ALA A 381 -34.32 2.71 -1.48
C ALA A 381 -33.71 2.94 -2.88
N ASN A 382 -33.56 4.20 -3.29
CA ASN A 382 -32.93 4.55 -4.58
C ASN A 382 -31.50 4.00 -4.70
N LEU A 383 -30.72 4.00 -3.62
CA LEU A 383 -29.37 3.42 -3.59
C LEU A 383 -29.39 1.89 -3.53
N ALA A 384 -30.34 1.29 -2.79
CA ALA A 384 -30.48 -0.16 -2.67
C ALA A 384 -30.85 -0.84 -4.01
N ASP A 385 -31.55 -0.14 -4.90
CA ASP A 385 -31.94 -0.66 -6.21
C ASP A 385 -30.89 -0.40 -7.32
N GLU A 386 -29.75 0.22 -6.97
CA GLU A 386 -28.66 0.50 -7.91
C GLU A 386 -27.78 -0.74 -8.20
N SER A 387 -28.13 -1.50 -9.24
CA SER A 387 -27.40 -2.70 -9.67
C SER A 387 -25.95 -2.46 -10.17
N ARG A 388 -25.49 -1.21 -10.28
CA ARG A 388 -24.13 -0.85 -10.73
C ARG A 388 -23.07 -1.10 -9.68
N ARG A 389 -23.39 -0.79 -8.42
CA ARG A 389 -22.45 -0.74 -7.30
C ARG A 389 -22.94 -1.70 -6.21
N PRO A 390 -22.78 -3.02 -6.38
CA PRO A 390 -23.44 -4.01 -5.53
C PRO A 390 -23.06 -3.91 -4.05
N ASN A 391 -21.81 -3.52 -3.72
CA ASN A 391 -21.41 -3.23 -2.33
C ASN A 391 -22.17 -2.01 -1.76
N ASN A 392 -22.31 -0.93 -2.54
CA ASN A 392 -23.06 0.28 -2.18
C ASN A 392 -24.55 -0.01 -1.98
N ALA A 393 -25.14 -0.75 -2.92
CA ALA A 393 -26.55 -1.13 -2.89
C ALA A 393 -26.86 -2.11 -1.75
N LEU A 394 -25.95 -3.03 -1.41
CA LEU A 394 -26.12 -3.91 -0.25
C LEU A 394 -25.99 -3.13 1.07
N GLN A 395 -25.06 -2.18 1.16
CA GLN A 395 -24.94 -1.27 2.30
C GLN A 395 -26.24 -0.47 2.50
N ALA A 396 -26.73 0.22 1.47
CA ALA A 396 -27.99 0.96 1.53
C ALA A 396 -29.20 0.08 1.89
N ARG A 397 -29.26 -1.16 1.36
CA ARG A 397 -30.30 -2.13 1.70
C ARG A 397 -30.21 -2.61 3.15
N THR A 398 -29.01 -2.65 3.74
CA THR A 398 -28.79 -2.96 5.16
C THR A 398 -29.35 -1.86 6.05
N SER A 399 -28.95 -0.61 5.82
CA SER A 399 -29.47 0.54 6.56
C SER A 399 -30.98 0.71 6.41
N LEU A 400 -31.54 0.49 5.21
CA LEU A 400 -32.99 0.48 4.98
C LEU A 400 -33.70 -0.64 5.75
N THR A 401 -33.12 -1.83 5.81
CA THR A 401 -33.70 -2.95 6.55
C THR A 401 -33.66 -2.68 8.05
N LEU A 402 -32.53 -2.23 8.59
CA LEU A 402 -32.41 -1.83 10.00
C LEU A 402 -33.39 -0.72 10.39
N MET A 403 -33.54 0.31 9.54
CA MET A 403 -34.50 1.40 9.71
C MET A 403 -35.94 0.88 9.80
N ARG A 404 -36.35 0.01 8.86
CA ARG A 404 -37.69 -0.59 8.85
C ARG A 404 -37.93 -1.51 10.05
N THR A 405 -36.95 -2.33 10.42
CA THR A 405 -37.01 -3.17 11.63
C THR A 405 -37.20 -2.32 12.88
N MET A 406 -36.42 -1.23 13.02
CA MET A 406 -36.53 -0.30 14.14
C MET A 406 -37.92 0.37 14.20
N LEU A 407 -38.45 0.85 13.07
CA LEU A 407 -39.81 1.41 13.00
C LEU A 407 -40.89 0.39 13.35
N ALA A 408 -40.73 -0.88 12.95
CA ALA A 408 -41.65 -1.95 13.29
C ALA A 408 -41.68 -2.23 14.81
N TYR A 409 -40.53 -2.25 15.48
CA TYR A 409 -40.46 -2.35 16.95
C TYR A 409 -41.15 -1.17 17.64
N HIS A 410 -40.84 0.08 17.25
CA HIS A 410 -41.49 1.28 17.81
C HIS A 410 -43.01 1.28 17.59
N SER A 411 -43.48 0.72 16.48
CA SER A 411 -44.91 0.62 16.14
C SER A 411 -45.62 -0.61 16.74
N GLY A 412 -44.93 -1.44 17.53
CA GLY A 412 -45.47 -2.68 18.10
C GLY A 412 -45.77 -3.80 17.07
N LYS A 413 -45.23 -3.69 15.85
CA LYS A 413 -45.51 -4.60 14.73
C LYS A 413 -44.53 -5.78 14.68
N SER A 414 -44.68 -6.71 15.62
CA SER A 414 -43.78 -7.87 15.76
C SER A 414 -43.55 -8.65 14.45
N THR A 415 -44.57 -8.84 13.61
CA THR A 415 -44.42 -9.58 12.34
C THR A 415 -43.56 -8.86 11.28
N GLU A 416 -43.58 -7.52 11.25
CA GLU A 416 -42.71 -6.73 10.36
C GLU A 416 -41.27 -6.72 10.88
N ALA A 417 -41.07 -6.66 12.19
CA ALA A 417 -39.75 -6.74 12.83
C ALA A 417 -39.07 -8.12 12.61
N GLU A 418 -39.84 -9.20 12.78
CA GLU A 418 -39.45 -10.58 12.47
C GLU A 418 -38.98 -10.76 11.01
N GLU A 419 -39.70 -10.19 10.04
CA GLU A 419 -39.29 -10.23 8.63
C GLU A 419 -38.06 -9.34 8.37
N GLY A 420 -37.87 -8.29 9.16
CA GLY A 420 -36.65 -7.49 9.19
C GLY A 420 -35.40 -8.33 9.45
N TRP A 421 -35.40 -9.16 10.50
CA TRP A 421 -34.29 -10.08 10.79
C TRP A 421 -34.07 -11.13 9.69
N ARG A 422 -35.15 -11.70 9.12
CA ARG A 422 -35.03 -12.62 7.97
C ARG A 422 -34.42 -11.93 6.74
N ASN A 423 -34.69 -10.64 6.53
CA ASN A 423 -34.07 -9.88 5.45
C ASN A 423 -32.60 -9.56 5.73
N LEU A 424 -32.20 -9.34 6.98
CA LEU A 424 -30.78 -9.25 7.36
C LEU A 424 -30.05 -10.58 7.12
N SER A 425 -30.65 -11.72 7.43
CA SER A 425 -30.07 -13.03 7.07
C SER A 425 -29.85 -13.18 5.55
N LYS A 426 -30.80 -12.73 4.72
CA LYS A 426 -30.66 -12.71 3.24
C LYS A 426 -29.58 -11.72 2.77
N ILE A 427 -29.28 -10.67 3.54
CA ILE A 427 -28.18 -9.73 3.27
C ILE A 427 -26.83 -10.40 3.56
N VAL A 428 -26.72 -11.16 4.67
CA VAL A 428 -25.50 -11.94 4.97
C VAL A 428 -25.23 -12.96 3.86
N ASP A 429 -26.24 -13.70 3.40
CA ASP A 429 -26.10 -14.63 2.26
C ASP A 429 -25.56 -13.93 0.99
N ARG A 430 -26.04 -12.71 0.71
CA ARG A 430 -25.59 -11.91 -0.45
C ARG A 430 -24.18 -11.30 -0.29
N SER A 431 -23.67 -11.24 0.94
CA SER A 431 -22.36 -10.64 1.23
C SER A 431 -21.17 -11.54 0.88
N GLU A 432 -21.39 -12.84 0.72
CA GLU A 432 -20.31 -13.83 0.52
C GLU A 432 -19.46 -13.55 -0.73
N GLY A 433 -20.08 -13.07 -1.83
CA GLY A 433 -19.38 -12.66 -3.05
C GLY A 433 -18.93 -11.19 -3.10
N LEU A 434 -19.13 -10.42 -2.02
CA LEU A 434 -18.99 -8.96 -2.00
C LEU A 434 -17.93 -8.53 -0.97
N GLY A 435 -16.66 -8.68 -1.33
CA GLY A 435 -15.52 -8.43 -0.43
C GLY A 435 -15.51 -7.06 0.25
N ALA A 436 -15.89 -5.99 -0.46
CA ALA A 436 -15.86 -4.61 0.04
C ALA A 436 -17.08 -4.20 0.90
N TYR A 437 -18.10 -5.05 1.00
CA TYR A 437 -19.19 -4.87 1.96
C TYR A 437 -18.66 -5.12 3.39
N SER A 438 -19.08 -4.29 4.35
CA SER A 438 -18.62 -4.41 5.74
C SER A 438 -19.48 -5.42 6.50
N VAL A 439 -19.01 -6.66 6.56
CA VAL A 439 -19.67 -7.72 7.34
C VAL A 439 -19.41 -7.48 8.83
N GLU A 440 -18.22 -7.00 9.18
CA GLU A 440 -17.84 -6.68 10.57
C GLU A 440 -18.75 -5.61 11.20
N TYR A 441 -19.14 -4.56 10.47
CA TYR A 441 -20.10 -3.56 10.97
C TYR A 441 -21.46 -4.18 11.33
N LEU A 442 -21.97 -5.09 10.50
CA LEU A 442 -23.25 -5.77 10.76
C LEU A 442 -23.13 -6.78 11.91
N PHE A 443 -21.97 -7.41 12.08
CA PHE A 443 -21.65 -8.26 13.23
C PHE A 443 -21.63 -7.46 14.55
N ASP A 444 -20.91 -6.35 14.59
CA ASP A 444 -20.83 -5.48 15.78
C ASP A 444 -22.23 -4.97 16.18
N LEU A 445 -23.05 -4.55 15.21
CA LEU A 445 -24.45 -4.20 15.44
C LEU A 445 -25.27 -5.37 16.01
N ALA A 446 -25.09 -6.58 15.49
CA ALA A 446 -25.79 -7.77 15.99
C ALA A 446 -25.43 -8.05 17.46
N GLN A 447 -24.16 -7.87 17.85
CA GLN A 447 -23.75 -7.99 19.27
C GLN A 447 -24.44 -6.94 20.15
N GLU A 448 -24.47 -5.68 19.73
CA GLU A 448 -25.08 -4.57 20.49
C GLU A 448 -26.62 -4.70 20.58
N PHE A 449 -27.27 -5.35 19.62
CA PHE A 449 -28.71 -5.65 19.66
C PHE A 449 -29.07 -6.85 20.54
N GLY A 450 -28.19 -7.84 20.69
CA GLY A 450 -28.42 -9.04 21.50
C GLY A 450 -28.67 -8.77 22.99
N ASP A 451 -28.22 -7.63 23.50
CA ASP A 451 -28.52 -7.16 24.87
C ASP A 451 -30.01 -6.84 25.09
N PHE A 452 -30.78 -6.60 24.03
CA PHE A 452 -32.14 -6.04 24.09
C PHE A 452 -33.20 -6.82 23.30
N ILE A 453 -32.79 -7.74 22.42
CA ILE A 453 -33.66 -8.38 21.44
C ILE A 453 -33.60 -9.90 21.61
N ASP A 454 -34.76 -10.49 21.89
CA ASP A 454 -35.00 -11.93 22.03
C ASP A 454 -36.05 -12.34 20.99
N SER A 455 -35.64 -13.09 19.95
CA SER A 455 -36.47 -13.45 18.79
C SER A 455 -35.85 -14.62 18.02
N PRO A 456 -36.64 -15.65 17.63
CA PRO A 456 -36.12 -16.76 16.82
C PRO A 456 -35.55 -16.35 15.46
N ALA A 457 -36.05 -15.26 14.86
CA ALA A 457 -35.50 -14.75 13.61
C ALA A 457 -34.20 -13.96 13.82
N PHE A 458 -34.04 -13.32 14.99
CA PHE A 458 -32.79 -12.70 15.39
C PHE A 458 -31.72 -13.75 15.68
N ASP A 459 -32.03 -14.85 16.39
CA ASP A 459 -31.08 -15.93 16.67
C ASP A 459 -30.51 -16.54 15.37
N VAL A 460 -31.37 -16.86 14.40
CA VAL A 460 -30.96 -17.39 13.08
C VAL A 460 -30.10 -16.38 12.29
N PHE A 461 -30.35 -15.07 12.45
CA PHE A 461 -29.49 -14.03 11.89
C PHE A 461 -28.13 -13.98 12.61
N TYR A 462 -28.14 -14.06 13.94
CA TYR A 462 -26.96 -14.00 14.80
C TYR A 462 -26.01 -15.17 14.56
N GLU A 463 -26.51 -16.40 14.52
CA GLU A 463 -25.72 -17.59 14.16
C GLU A 463 -25.08 -17.43 12.76
N LYS A 464 -25.87 -16.98 11.77
CA LYS A 464 -25.38 -16.80 10.39
C LYS A 464 -24.28 -15.74 10.26
N ILE A 465 -24.40 -14.60 10.96
CA ILE A 465 -23.37 -13.54 10.91
C ILE A 465 -22.10 -13.98 11.68
N VAL A 466 -22.24 -14.75 12.77
CA VAL A 466 -21.12 -15.38 13.49
C VAL A 466 -20.35 -16.35 12.58
N ASP A 467 -21.03 -17.28 11.90
CA ASP A 467 -20.41 -18.22 10.97
C ASP A 467 -19.70 -17.51 9.81
N THR A 468 -20.34 -16.49 9.24
CA THR A 468 -19.77 -15.69 8.14
C THR A 468 -18.51 -14.94 8.58
N MET A 469 -18.52 -14.32 9.77
CA MET A 469 -17.34 -13.65 10.31
C MET A 469 -16.23 -14.62 10.70
N SER A 470 -16.57 -15.81 11.23
CA SER A 470 -15.62 -16.88 11.52
C SER A 470 -14.87 -17.31 10.25
N LYS A 471 -15.61 -17.57 9.17
CA LYS A 471 -15.04 -17.89 7.84
C LYS A 471 -14.14 -16.75 7.32
N ARG A 472 -14.62 -15.50 7.31
CA ARG A 472 -13.83 -14.34 6.83
C ARG A 472 -12.54 -14.14 7.63
N ARG A 473 -12.58 -14.29 8.95
CA ARG A 473 -11.39 -14.17 9.82
C ARG A 473 -10.38 -15.29 9.54
N GLY A 474 -10.84 -16.54 9.43
CA GLY A 474 -9.97 -17.67 9.07
C GLY A 474 -9.32 -17.54 7.69
N GLU A 475 -10.06 -17.04 6.69
CA GLU A 475 -9.52 -16.73 5.37
C GLU A 475 -8.47 -15.61 5.43
N GLY A 476 -8.74 -14.52 6.15
CA GLY A 476 -7.80 -13.40 6.28
C GLY A 476 -6.52 -13.73 7.06
N GLU A 477 -6.61 -14.58 8.09
CA GLU A 477 -5.42 -15.12 8.77
C GLU A 477 -4.56 -15.97 7.83
N ALA A 478 -5.19 -16.87 7.06
CA ALA A 478 -4.50 -17.69 6.06
C ALA A 478 -3.87 -16.82 4.95
N GLY A 479 -4.59 -15.81 4.45
CA GLY A 479 -4.09 -14.83 3.49
C GLY A 479 -2.89 -14.06 4.02
N THR A 480 -2.94 -13.61 5.27
CA THR A 480 -1.83 -12.92 5.96
C THR A 480 -0.60 -13.84 6.12
N ALA A 481 -0.80 -15.13 6.40
CA ALA A 481 0.28 -16.11 6.45
C ALA A 481 0.92 -16.33 5.07
N TYR A 482 0.11 -16.41 4.00
CA TYR A 482 0.62 -16.49 2.63
C TYR A 482 1.38 -15.23 2.22
N PHE A 483 0.88 -14.03 2.53
CA PHE A 483 1.56 -12.75 2.31
C PHE A 483 2.97 -12.75 2.94
N ARG A 484 3.06 -13.07 4.25
CA ARG A 484 4.36 -13.15 4.95
C ARG A 484 5.31 -14.15 4.28
N ARG A 485 4.80 -15.31 3.84
CA ARG A 485 5.62 -16.34 3.19
C ARG A 485 6.05 -15.95 1.77
N ALA A 486 5.21 -15.23 1.04
CA ALA A 486 5.51 -14.70 -0.28
C ALA A 486 6.60 -13.62 -0.23
N SER A 487 6.55 -12.72 0.76
CA SER A 487 7.59 -11.71 1.01
C SER A 487 8.94 -12.37 1.31
N GLN A 488 8.98 -13.37 2.20
CA GLN A 488 10.20 -14.16 2.47
C GLN A 488 10.77 -14.86 1.23
N LYS A 489 9.94 -15.20 0.24
CA LYS A 489 10.40 -15.78 -1.04
C LYS A 489 10.96 -14.71 -1.97
N LEU A 490 10.33 -13.54 -2.02
CA LEU A 490 10.82 -12.39 -2.80
C LEU A 490 12.18 -11.91 -2.29
N GLU A 491 12.34 -11.75 -0.97
CA GLU A 491 13.62 -11.43 -0.29
C GLU A 491 14.72 -12.43 -0.65
N LYS A 492 14.38 -13.72 -0.74
CA LYS A 492 15.29 -14.82 -1.10
C LYS A 492 15.49 -14.97 -2.61
N ARG A 493 15.10 -13.98 -3.42
CA ARG A 493 15.21 -13.98 -4.89
C ARG A 493 14.53 -15.20 -5.54
N LYS A 494 13.35 -15.57 -5.04
CA LYS A 494 12.49 -16.65 -5.56
C LYS A 494 11.16 -16.07 -6.07
N PRO A 495 11.18 -15.26 -7.15
CA PRO A 495 10.01 -14.49 -7.55
C PRO A 495 8.87 -15.37 -8.05
N TYR A 496 9.13 -16.52 -8.69
CA TYR A 496 8.06 -17.39 -9.18
C TYR A 496 7.27 -18.05 -8.04
N GLU A 497 7.96 -18.59 -7.02
CA GLU A 497 7.31 -19.07 -5.80
C GLU A 497 6.57 -17.92 -5.07
N SER A 498 7.10 -16.70 -5.12
CA SER A 498 6.49 -15.52 -4.51
C SER A 498 5.17 -15.13 -5.20
N ILE A 499 5.12 -15.10 -6.54
CA ILE A 499 3.90 -14.84 -7.33
C ILE A 499 2.79 -15.84 -6.98
N GLN A 500 3.11 -17.14 -6.89
CA GLN A 500 2.13 -18.17 -6.51
C GLN A 500 1.52 -17.92 -5.13
N LEU A 501 2.36 -17.56 -4.15
CA LEU A 501 1.94 -17.34 -2.76
C LEU A 501 1.19 -16.02 -2.59
N PHE A 502 1.63 -14.93 -3.22
CA PHE A 502 0.87 -13.67 -3.21
C PHE A 502 -0.47 -13.81 -3.94
N GLY A 503 -0.56 -14.57 -5.03
CA GLY A 503 -1.83 -14.82 -5.71
C GLY A 503 -2.86 -15.53 -4.83
N ARG A 504 -2.42 -16.47 -3.97
CA ARG A 504 -3.27 -17.08 -2.93
C ARG A 504 -3.61 -16.11 -1.81
N ALA A 505 -2.68 -15.26 -1.41
CA ALA A 505 -2.94 -14.22 -0.41
C ALA A 505 -3.99 -13.22 -0.91
N GLU A 506 -3.90 -12.77 -2.17
CA GLU A 506 -4.85 -11.86 -2.80
C GLU A 506 -6.28 -12.41 -2.71
N GLU A 507 -6.54 -13.62 -3.22
CA GLU A 507 -7.84 -14.31 -3.17
C GLU A 507 -8.45 -14.32 -1.76
N LEU A 508 -7.61 -14.60 -0.76
CA LEU A 508 -8.03 -14.71 0.63
C LEU A 508 -8.21 -13.35 1.34
N LEU A 509 -7.59 -12.28 0.84
CA LEU A 509 -7.60 -10.94 1.45
C LEU A 509 -8.58 -9.96 0.78
N ILE A 510 -9.35 -10.36 -0.26
CA ILE A 510 -10.44 -9.55 -0.86
C ILE A 510 -11.63 -9.44 0.11
N LYS A 511 -11.42 -8.70 1.19
CA LYS A 511 -12.35 -8.43 2.30
C LYS A 511 -12.05 -7.03 2.85
N ARG A 512 -13.08 -6.24 3.14
CA ARG A 512 -12.95 -4.85 3.62
C ARG A 512 -12.11 -4.76 4.88
N GLU A 513 -12.27 -5.74 5.78
CA GLU A 513 -11.55 -5.85 7.05
C GLU A 513 -10.03 -6.04 6.86
N TYR A 514 -9.60 -6.57 5.70
CA TYR A 514 -8.21 -6.87 5.34
C TYR A 514 -7.66 -5.97 4.23
N ARG A 515 -8.26 -4.79 4.01
CA ARG A 515 -7.88 -3.81 2.96
C ARG A 515 -6.39 -3.46 3.01
N ARG A 516 -5.79 -3.36 4.21
CA ARG A 516 -4.37 -3.03 4.41
C ARG A 516 -3.45 -4.17 3.94
N GLU A 517 -3.75 -5.39 4.34
CA GLU A 517 -3.04 -6.62 3.98
C GLU A 517 -3.14 -6.89 2.47
N LEU A 518 -4.32 -6.65 1.89
CA LEU A 518 -4.53 -6.73 0.44
C LEU A 518 -3.70 -5.69 -0.32
N TRP A 519 -3.69 -4.44 0.12
CA TRP A 519 -2.85 -3.38 -0.48
C TRP A 519 -1.36 -3.76 -0.47
N MET A 520 -0.83 -4.25 0.67
CA MET A 520 0.55 -4.73 0.75
C MET A 520 0.81 -5.94 -0.17
N THR A 521 -0.17 -6.84 -0.29
CA THR A 521 -0.11 -8.02 -1.17
C THR A 521 -0.05 -7.62 -2.65
N LEU A 522 -0.86 -6.64 -3.07
CA LEU A 522 -0.89 -6.13 -4.44
C LEU A 522 0.43 -5.44 -4.83
N LEU A 523 1.05 -4.67 -3.93
CA LEU A 523 2.40 -4.14 -4.17
C LEU A 523 3.48 -5.22 -4.15
N GLY A 524 3.39 -6.20 -3.25
CA GLY A 524 4.34 -7.32 -3.19
C GLY A 524 4.35 -8.17 -4.46
N ILE A 525 3.17 -8.52 -4.98
CA ILE A 525 3.06 -9.27 -6.24
C ILE A 525 3.45 -8.42 -7.45
N SER A 526 3.20 -7.11 -7.43
CA SER A 526 3.65 -6.18 -8.46
C SER A 526 5.18 -6.19 -8.60
N HIS A 527 5.91 -6.11 -7.49
CA HIS A 527 7.37 -6.26 -7.49
C HIS A 527 7.80 -7.65 -7.97
N ALA A 528 7.10 -8.72 -7.57
CA ALA A 528 7.45 -10.07 -8.01
C ALA A 528 7.28 -10.27 -9.54
N PHE A 529 6.25 -9.66 -10.15
CA PHE A 529 6.06 -9.62 -11.60
C PHE A 529 7.16 -8.82 -12.34
N GLU A 530 7.55 -7.65 -11.82
CA GLU A 530 8.65 -6.86 -12.38
C GLU A 530 9.96 -7.67 -12.43
N ARG A 531 10.27 -8.40 -11.34
CA ARG A 531 11.50 -9.21 -11.26
C ARG A 531 11.59 -10.31 -12.32
N VAL A 532 10.46 -10.82 -12.83
CA VAL A 532 10.42 -11.83 -13.89
C VAL A 532 10.22 -11.24 -15.30
N GLY A 533 10.18 -9.91 -15.43
CA GLY A 533 10.04 -9.20 -16.70
C GLY A 533 8.60 -9.03 -17.21
N LEU A 534 7.60 -9.11 -16.31
CA LEU A 534 6.18 -9.04 -16.65
C LEU A 534 5.60 -7.69 -16.19
N LEU A 535 5.84 -6.65 -16.98
CA LEU A 535 5.57 -5.26 -16.60
C LEU A 535 4.09 -4.89 -16.64
N TRP A 536 3.27 -5.50 -17.49
CA TRP A 536 1.83 -5.21 -17.55
C TRP A 536 1.08 -5.79 -16.35
N ALA A 537 1.41 -7.01 -15.94
CA ALA A 537 0.91 -7.60 -14.70
C ALA A 537 1.38 -6.80 -13.47
N ALA A 538 2.66 -6.39 -13.43
CA ALA A 538 3.18 -5.53 -12.38
C ALA A 538 2.41 -4.20 -12.29
N ARG A 539 2.25 -3.52 -13.43
CA ARG A 539 1.58 -2.22 -13.55
C ARG A 539 0.11 -2.30 -13.14
N ASN A 540 -0.61 -3.31 -13.58
CA ASN A 540 -2.02 -3.50 -13.21
C ASN A 540 -2.20 -3.75 -11.70
N LYS A 541 -1.25 -4.44 -11.05
CA LYS A 541 -1.29 -4.66 -9.59
C LYS A 541 -0.92 -3.41 -8.79
N ALA A 542 0.01 -2.59 -9.28
CA ALA A 542 0.29 -1.26 -8.70
C ALA A 542 -0.89 -0.29 -8.85
N LEU A 543 -1.58 -0.32 -10.00
CA LEU A 543 -2.81 0.41 -10.27
C LEU A 543 -3.93 0.01 -9.29
N ALA A 544 -4.17 -1.30 -9.14
CA ALA A 544 -5.14 -1.83 -8.19
C ALA A 544 -4.82 -1.47 -6.73
N ALA A 545 -3.54 -1.51 -6.33
CA ALA A 545 -3.11 -1.05 -5.02
C ALA A 545 -3.38 0.45 -4.81
N SER A 546 -3.16 1.27 -5.84
CA SER A 546 -3.37 2.73 -5.78
C SER A 546 -4.84 3.08 -5.61
N ASP A 547 -5.75 2.45 -6.36
CA ASP A 547 -7.20 2.63 -6.21
C ASP A 547 -7.71 2.16 -4.84
N LEU A 548 -7.26 0.98 -4.38
CA LEU A 548 -7.60 0.44 -3.07
C LEU A 548 -7.14 1.35 -1.91
N ALA A 549 -5.96 1.96 -2.03
CA ALA A 549 -5.44 2.91 -1.04
C ALA A 549 -6.22 4.24 -1.04
N LEU A 550 -6.84 4.63 -2.16
CA LEU A 550 -7.73 5.79 -2.25
C LEU A 550 -9.14 5.53 -1.72
N GLU A 551 -9.57 4.28 -1.52
CA GLU A 551 -10.87 4.01 -0.88
C GLU A 551 -10.96 4.64 0.53
N ALA A 552 -9.84 4.69 1.27
CA ALA A 552 -9.77 5.39 2.56
C ALA A 552 -10.06 6.90 2.43
N PHE A 553 -9.58 7.54 1.37
CA PHE A 553 -9.91 8.94 1.07
C PHE A 553 -11.37 9.09 0.62
N LYS A 554 -11.86 8.18 -0.23
CA LYS A 554 -13.26 8.16 -0.71
C LYS A 554 -14.27 8.00 0.44
N GLU A 555 -13.92 7.24 1.48
CA GLU A 555 -14.77 6.95 2.66
C GLU A 555 -14.57 7.95 3.82
N GLN A 556 -13.33 8.22 4.22
CA GLN A 556 -12.99 8.92 5.46
C GLN A 556 -12.44 10.34 5.23
N GLY A 557 -12.09 10.68 3.98
CA GLY A 557 -11.46 11.94 3.62
C GLY A 557 -9.95 12.01 3.90
N GLN A 558 -9.32 10.92 4.31
CA GLN A 558 -7.90 10.92 4.63
C GLN A 558 -7.09 10.24 3.52
N LEU A 559 -6.13 10.97 2.95
CA LEU A 559 -5.06 10.36 2.15
C LEU A 559 -4.07 9.69 3.09
N THR A 560 -3.43 8.61 2.63
CA THR A 560 -2.45 7.87 3.43
C THR A 560 -1.08 7.85 2.74
N PRO A 561 0.05 7.81 3.47
CA PRO A 561 1.36 7.61 2.86
C PRO A 561 1.44 6.34 1.98
N SER A 562 0.66 5.30 2.31
CA SER A 562 0.49 4.09 1.50
C SER A 562 -0.03 4.36 0.08
N THR A 563 -0.90 5.36 -0.09
CA THR A 563 -1.38 5.80 -1.40
C THR A 563 -0.21 6.33 -2.24
N LEU A 564 0.62 7.20 -1.66
CA LEU A 564 1.79 7.75 -2.36
C LEU A 564 2.83 6.67 -2.69
N MET A 565 3.07 5.72 -1.77
CA MET A 565 3.98 4.59 -2.03
C MET A 565 3.56 3.77 -3.27
N ALA A 566 2.26 3.50 -3.43
CA ALA A 566 1.76 2.76 -4.59
C ALA A 566 1.92 3.55 -5.90
N LEU A 567 1.66 4.87 -5.86
CA LEU A 567 1.80 5.75 -7.02
C LEU A 567 3.27 5.97 -7.43
N ARG A 568 4.19 6.13 -6.46
CA ARG A 568 5.65 6.18 -6.71
C ARG A 568 6.13 4.94 -7.46
N TRP A 569 5.64 3.75 -7.08
CA TRP A 569 5.95 2.51 -7.78
C TRP A 569 5.28 2.41 -9.16
N LEU A 570 4.06 2.95 -9.32
CA LEU A 570 3.40 3.04 -10.63
C LEU A 570 4.20 3.92 -11.62
N VAL A 571 4.79 5.03 -11.17
CA VAL A 571 5.69 5.86 -12.02
C VAL A 571 6.87 5.05 -12.54
N TRP A 572 7.55 4.27 -11.68
CA TRP A 572 8.65 3.41 -12.12
C TRP A 572 8.22 2.40 -13.19
N LEU A 573 7.04 1.79 -13.04
CA LEU A 573 6.52 0.84 -14.01
C LEU A 573 6.12 1.51 -15.33
N GLU A 574 5.55 2.72 -15.32
CA GLU A 574 5.27 3.47 -16.54
C GLU A 574 6.56 3.95 -17.24
N LEU A 575 7.61 4.30 -16.48
CA LEU A 575 8.96 4.58 -17.03
C LEU A 575 9.55 3.35 -17.73
N LYS A 576 9.40 2.15 -17.14
CA LYS A 576 9.79 0.87 -17.76
C LYS A 576 8.89 0.43 -18.92
N LEU A 577 7.68 1.00 -19.06
CA LEU A 577 6.82 0.82 -20.23
C LEU A 577 7.03 1.90 -21.31
N GLY A 578 7.63 3.04 -20.96
CA GLY A 578 8.06 4.10 -21.88
C GLY A 578 6.94 4.91 -22.55
N ARG A 579 5.75 4.99 -21.94
CA ARG A 579 4.57 5.65 -22.55
C ARG A 579 4.42 7.08 -22.01
N LEU A 580 4.86 8.10 -22.76
CA LEU A 580 5.02 9.45 -22.20
C LEU A 580 3.75 10.02 -21.54
N PRO A 581 2.54 9.98 -22.13
CA PRO A 581 1.35 10.53 -21.48
C PRO A 581 0.98 9.80 -20.17
N HIS A 582 1.28 8.50 -20.10
CA HIS A 582 0.98 7.68 -18.92
C HIS A 582 2.02 7.93 -17.81
N ILE A 583 3.28 8.15 -18.17
CA ILE A 583 4.33 8.62 -17.25
C ILE A 583 3.94 9.98 -16.67
N LEU A 584 3.59 10.95 -17.52
CA LEU A 584 3.14 12.29 -17.08
C LEU A 584 1.92 12.21 -16.16
N LYS A 585 0.93 11.35 -16.46
CA LYS A 585 -0.26 11.15 -15.61
C LYS A 585 0.09 10.55 -14.25
N ALA A 586 0.96 9.54 -14.22
CA ALA A 586 1.40 8.92 -12.96
C ALA A 586 2.21 9.92 -12.11
N ILE A 587 3.12 10.69 -12.74
CA ILE A 587 3.91 11.73 -12.07
C ILE A 587 2.99 12.82 -11.50
N SER A 588 2.15 13.44 -12.32
CA SER A 588 1.29 14.55 -11.89
C SER A 588 0.34 14.13 -10.75
N PHE A 589 -0.23 12.94 -10.82
CA PHE A 589 -1.11 12.42 -9.79
C PHE A 589 -0.36 12.05 -8.50
N SER A 590 0.86 11.51 -8.60
CA SER A 590 1.71 11.26 -7.43
C SER A 590 2.16 12.56 -6.74
N ASN A 591 2.50 13.61 -7.52
CA ASN A 591 2.81 14.94 -7.01
C ASN A 591 1.58 15.58 -6.33
N LEU A 592 0.40 15.46 -6.92
CA LEU A 592 -0.86 15.93 -6.32
C LEU A 592 -1.13 15.26 -4.96
N VAL A 593 -0.94 13.95 -4.86
CA VAL A 593 -1.13 13.21 -3.60
C VAL A 593 -0.05 13.58 -2.56
N ALA A 594 1.21 13.71 -2.96
CA ALA A 594 2.28 14.17 -2.07
C ALA A 594 1.98 15.57 -1.50
N ALA A 595 1.54 16.49 -2.35
CA ALA A 595 1.17 17.86 -1.98
C ALA A 595 -0.05 17.95 -1.04
N GLN A 596 -0.86 16.90 -0.89
CA GLN A 596 -1.95 16.85 0.11
C GLN A 596 -1.58 16.09 1.40
N LEU A 597 -0.43 15.41 1.47
CA LEU A 597 -0.14 14.44 2.55
C LEU A 597 0.53 15.03 3.80
N ASP A 598 0.83 16.33 3.84
CA ASP A 598 1.61 17.01 4.91
C ASP A 598 2.82 16.17 5.35
N LEU A 599 3.64 15.76 4.38
CA LEU A 599 4.80 14.92 4.63
C LEU A 599 5.79 15.64 5.55
N PRO A 600 6.33 14.97 6.59
CA PRO A 600 7.46 15.51 7.34
C PRO A 600 8.69 15.61 6.44
N GLU A 601 9.58 16.54 6.78
CA GLU A 601 10.74 16.97 5.98
C GLU A 601 11.61 15.79 5.50
N ASP A 602 11.91 14.84 6.39
CA ASP A 602 12.66 13.60 6.10
C ASP A 602 12.02 12.73 5.00
N ARG A 603 10.69 12.75 4.89
CA ARG A 603 9.94 11.99 3.87
C ARG A 603 9.70 12.79 2.60
N LEU A 604 9.72 14.12 2.69
CA LEU A 604 9.66 15.00 1.54
C LEU A 604 10.99 14.94 0.78
N GLU A 605 12.13 15.06 1.48
CA GLU A 605 13.47 14.84 0.91
C GLU A 605 13.56 13.49 0.16
N VAL A 606 13.18 12.38 0.80
CA VAL A 606 13.18 11.03 0.18
C VAL A 606 12.15 10.87 -0.96
N PHE A 607 11.15 11.75 -1.06
CA PHE A 607 10.24 11.79 -2.20
C PHE A 607 10.84 12.61 -3.35
N ASP A 608 11.43 13.77 -3.04
CA ASP A 608 12.03 14.68 -4.01
C ASP A 608 13.30 14.07 -4.63
N GLU A 609 14.15 13.41 -3.83
CA GLU A 609 15.28 12.61 -4.33
C GLU A 609 14.82 11.55 -5.34
N GLU A 610 13.80 10.75 -5.02
CA GLU A 610 13.29 9.74 -5.96
C GLU A 610 12.64 10.38 -7.19
N ARG A 611 11.91 11.50 -7.02
CA ARG A 611 11.35 12.29 -8.12
C ARG A 611 12.44 12.73 -9.08
N THR A 612 13.56 13.27 -8.59
CA THR A 612 14.72 13.67 -9.41
C THR A 612 15.30 12.49 -10.19
N ILE A 613 15.41 11.29 -9.60
CA ILE A 613 15.90 10.10 -10.33
C ILE A 613 14.87 9.64 -11.37
N GLN A 614 13.58 9.59 -11.03
CA GLN A 614 12.50 9.24 -11.97
C GLN A 614 12.47 10.20 -13.17
N GLU A 615 12.69 11.48 -12.91
CA GLU A 615 12.80 12.51 -13.93
C GLU A 615 14.08 12.40 -14.76
N GLY A 616 15.22 12.06 -14.13
CA GLY A 616 16.44 11.70 -14.83
C GLY A 616 16.22 10.59 -15.86
N VAL A 617 15.41 9.57 -15.53
CA VAL A 617 15.03 8.50 -16.46
C VAL A 617 14.03 8.97 -17.54
N LEU A 618 13.14 9.90 -17.22
CA LEU A 618 12.30 10.58 -18.23
C LEU A 618 13.16 11.42 -19.21
N GLY A 619 14.25 12.03 -18.74
CA GLY A 619 15.25 12.68 -19.59
C GLY A 619 15.90 11.71 -20.59
N ILE A 620 16.23 10.47 -20.16
CA ILE A 620 16.74 9.42 -21.06
C ILE A 620 15.71 9.06 -22.15
N HIS A 621 14.41 9.03 -21.82
CA HIS A 621 13.35 8.84 -22.82
C HIS A 621 13.34 9.96 -23.87
N PHE A 622 13.48 11.22 -23.46
CA PHE A 622 13.59 12.35 -24.39
C PHE A 622 14.88 12.29 -25.24
N LEU A 623 16.02 11.95 -24.64
CA LEU A 623 17.30 11.74 -25.34
C LEU A 623 17.25 10.58 -26.36
N ASN A 624 16.36 9.60 -26.15
CA ASN A 624 16.12 8.47 -27.05
C ASN A 624 15.07 8.76 -28.14
N LEU A 625 14.50 9.97 -28.25
CA LEU A 625 13.53 10.29 -29.31
C LEU A 625 14.17 10.23 -30.71
N PRO A 626 13.53 9.56 -31.69
CA PRO A 626 13.97 9.61 -33.07
C PRO A 626 13.61 10.96 -33.71
N MET A 627 14.35 11.35 -34.75
CA MET A 627 14.27 12.70 -35.33
C MET A 627 12.88 13.02 -35.93
N ASP A 628 12.19 12.02 -36.49
CA ASP A 628 10.84 12.10 -37.04
C ASP A 628 9.74 12.30 -35.97
N ALA A 629 10.02 12.00 -34.70
CA ALA A 629 9.10 12.22 -33.59
C ALA A 629 9.21 13.63 -32.97
N LEU A 630 10.27 14.39 -33.28
CA LEU A 630 10.57 15.68 -32.62
C LEU A 630 9.51 16.75 -32.91
N SER A 631 8.86 16.72 -34.08
CA SER A 631 7.77 17.65 -34.42
C SER A 631 6.56 17.55 -33.48
N ASN A 632 6.41 16.43 -32.78
CA ASN A 632 5.22 16.15 -31.99
C ASN A 632 5.39 16.53 -30.51
N VAL A 633 6.61 16.92 -30.11
CA VAL A 633 7.00 17.32 -28.74
C VAL A 633 7.43 18.79 -28.63
N THR A 634 7.41 19.58 -29.72
CA THR A 634 7.91 20.97 -29.77
C THR A 634 7.27 21.94 -28.75
N ARG A 635 6.07 21.61 -28.24
CA ARG A 635 5.33 22.44 -27.27
C ARG A 635 5.36 21.89 -25.84
N LEU A 636 5.82 20.65 -25.69
CA LEU A 636 5.87 19.95 -24.41
C LEU A 636 6.85 20.55 -23.38
N PRO A 637 7.92 21.32 -23.71
CA PRO A 637 8.76 21.97 -22.70
C PRO A 637 7.99 22.84 -21.70
N ASN A 638 6.93 23.53 -22.14
CA ASN A 638 6.06 24.31 -21.24
C ASN A 638 5.31 23.40 -20.25
N THR A 639 4.70 22.31 -20.72
CA THR A 639 4.03 21.33 -19.87
C THR A 639 4.99 20.74 -18.82
N LEU A 640 6.23 20.43 -19.20
CA LEU A 640 7.25 19.90 -18.29
C LEU A 640 7.59 20.93 -17.20
N GLN A 641 7.76 22.21 -17.57
CA GLN A 641 7.98 23.30 -16.63
C GLN A 641 6.82 23.47 -15.63
N GLU A 642 5.57 23.42 -16.11
CA GLU A 642 4.38 23.52 -15.24
C GLU A 642 4.25 22.35 -14.26
N LEU A 643 4.76 21.17 -14.62
CA LEU A 643 4.78 19.99 -13.75
C LEU A 643 5.99 19.96 -12.79
N GLY A 644 6.90 20.93 -12.88
CA GLY A 644 8.15 20.97 -12.12
C GLY A 644 9.15 19.90 -12.57
N LEU A 645 9.22 19.64 -13.87
CA LEU A 645 10.09 18.63 -14.49
C LEU A 645 11.18 19.31 -15.34
N ASP A 646 12.08 20.02 -14.67
CA ASP A 646 13.16 20.80 -15.29
C ASP A 646 14.27 19.96 -15.94
N LEU A 647 14.73 18.86 -15.34
CA LEU A 647 15.67 17.92 -15.99
C LEU A 647 15.06 17.34 -17.27
N ALA A 648 13.80 16.90 -17.22
CA ALA A 648 13.10 16.40 -18.40
C ALA A 648 12.97 17.49 -19.48
N ARG A 649 12.71 18.75 -19.08
CA ARG A 649 12.68 19.92 -19.96
C ARG A 649 14.04 20.20 -20.60
N ILE A 650 15.12 20.15 -19.82
CA ILE A 650 16.50 20.35 -20.28
C ILE A 650 16.87 19.32 -21.35
N ALA A 651 16.61 18.04 -21.09
CA ALA A 651 16.84 16.96 -22.06
C ALA A 651 16.06 17.19 -23.37
N LEU A 652 14.78 17.56 -23.28
CA LEU A 652 13.95 17.81 -24.47
C LEU A 652 14.41 19.06 -25.25
N LEU A 653 14.72 20.17 -24.59
CA LEU A 653 15.23 21.39 -25.22
C LEU A 653 16.57 21.14 -25.94
N PHE A 654 17.47 20.37 -25.32
CA PHE A 654 18.72 19.95 -25.96
C PHE A 654 18.46 19.12 -27.22
N VAL A 655 17.59 18.11 -27.14
CA VAL A 655 17.25 17.26 -28.31
C VAL A 655 16.61 18.06 -29.44
N LEU A 656 15.80 19.09 -29.12
CA LEU A 656 15.24 20.02 -30.10
C LEU A 656 16.27 21.00 -30.70
N GLY A 657 17.44 21.18 -30.06
CA GLY A 657 18.53 22.08 -30.50
C GLY A 657 18.48 23.49 -29.92
N HIS A 658 17.90 23.65 -28.72
CA HIS A 658 17.75 24.93 -28.01
C HIS A 658 18.82 25.14 -26.93
N GLU A 659 20.08 24.78 -27.20
CA GLU A 659 21.19 24.99 -26.24
C GLU A 659 21.45 26.46 -25.89
N HIS A 660 20.90 27.40 -26.65
CA HIS A 660 20.95 28.83 -26.31
C HIS A 660 20.02 29.15 -25.12
N VAL A 661 18.79 28.62 -25.10
CA VAL A 661 17.84 28.76 -23.98
C VAL A 661 18.46 28.18 -22.70
N LEU A 662 19.06 26.99 -22.80
CA LEU A 662 19.72 26.32 -21.66
C LEU A 662 20.93 27.09 -21.09
N ARG A 663 21.54 28.00 -21.87
CA ARG A 663 22.60 28.90 -21.38
C ARG A 663 22.03 30.19 -20.79
N GLU A 664 20.94 30.73 -21.36
CA GLU A 664 20.24 31.90 -20.83
C GLU A 664 19.57 31.64 -19.48
N GLU A 665 19.17 30.38 -19.23
CA GLU A 665 18.62 29.89 -17.97
C GLU A 665 19.67 29.28 -17.01
N GLU A 666 20.97 29.52 -17.25
CA GLU A 666 22.09 29.10 -16.38
C GLU A 666 22.24 27.57 -16.14
N PHE A 667 21.53 26.70 -16.88
CA PHE A 667 21.63 25.24 -16.74
C PHE A 667 22.93 24.62 -17.30
N LEU A 668 23.68 25.35 -18.14
CA LEU A 668 24.90 24.87 -18.81
C LEU A 668 26.19 25.60 -18.37
N GLU A 669 26.23 26.19 -17.16
CA GLU A 669 27.40 26.94 -16.67
C GLU A 669 28.74 26.16 -16.72
N ASP A 670 28.72 24.88 -16.36
CA ASP A 670 29.90 24.00 -16.43
C ASP A 670 30.24 23.54 -17.86
N CYS A 671 29.29 23.63 -18.80
CA CYS A 671 29.43 23.20 -20.20
C CYS A 671 29.89 24.38 -21.08
N ARG A 672 31.18 24.72 -20.98
CA ARG A 672 31.79 25.92 -21.58
C ARG A 672 31.77 25.96 -23.11
N ASP A 673 31.55 24.84 -23.78
CA ASP A 673 31.50 24.71 -25.23
C ASP A 673 30.49 23.63 -25.67
N ALA A 674 30.34 23.43 -26.98
CA ALA A 674 29.40 22.45 -27.52
C ALA A 674 29.84 20.99 -27.30
N GLU A 675 31.14 20.72 -27.14
CA GLU A 675 31.70 19.37 -26.99
C GLU A 675 31.51 18.86 -25.56
N THR A 676 31.70 19.73 -24.57
CA THR A 676 31.38 19.47 -23.16
C THR A 676 29.88 19.28 -22.94
N ALA A 677 29.03 20.11 -23.55
CA ALA A 677 27.58 19.93 -23.52
C ALA A 677 27.14 18.59 -24.15
N GLN A 678 27.64 18.27 -25.35
CA GLN A 678 27.39 16.97 -26.01
C GLN A 678 27.78 15.80 -25.09
N SER A 679 29.00 15.84 -24.52
CA SER A 679 29.52 14.79 -23.63
C SER A 679 28.64 14.58 -22.39
N PHE A 680 28.09 15.65 -21.81
CA PHE A 680 27.17 15.56 -20.67
C PHE A 680 25.89 14.78 -21.01
N PHE A 681 25.25 15.09 -22.13
CA PHE A 681 24.02 14.40 -22.55
C PHE A 681 24.27 12.96 -23.02
N GLU A 682 25.45 12.66 -23.57
CA GLU A 682 25.85 11.27 -23.88
C GLU A 682 26.03 10.45 -22.59
N LEU A 683 26.72 10.99 -21.58
CA LEU A 683 26.86 10.35 -20.26
C LEU A 683 25.52 10.16 -19.53
N TRP A 684 24.54 11.03 -19.78
CA TRP A 684 23.17 10.88 -19.26
C TRP A 684 22.41 9.78 -20.02
N GLN A 685 22.45 9.78 -21.36
CA GLN A 685 21.79 8.74 -22.17
C GLN A 685 22.34 7.34 -21.87
N ASP A 686 23.62 7.23 -21.53
CA ASP A 686 24.31 5.97 -21.25
C ASP A 686 24.28 5.55 -19.76
N GLN A 687 23.45 6.19 -18.92
CA GLN A 687 23.23 5.74 -17.54
C GLN A 687 22.65 4.32 -17.50
N PRO A 688 22.99 3.47 -16.51
CA PRO A 688 22.54 2.08 -16.43
C PRO A 688 21.01 1.89 -16.47
N ALA A 689 20.23 2.90 -16.07
CA ALA A 689 18.77 2.88 -16.18
C ALA A 689 18.26 2.74 -17.63
N ALA A 690 19.08 3.08 -18.64
CA ALA A 690 18.78 2.91 -20.06
C ALA A 690 18.61 1.43 -20.48
N GLU A 691 19.17 0.46 -19.74
CA GLU A 691 18.99 -0.98 -19.99
C GLU A 691 17.61 -1.49 -19.51
N ASP A 692 16.98 -0.76 -18.58
CA ASP A 692 15.76 -1.15 -17.87
C ASP A 692 14.48 -0.53 -18.48
N ILE A 693 14.63 0.31 -19.52
CA ILE A 693 13.55 1.03 -20.24
C ILE A 693 13.56 0.72 -21.75
N PRO A 694 12.45 0.98 -22.48
CA PRO A 694 12.43 0.89 -23.94
C PRO A 694 13.47 1.76 -24.64
N PHE A 695 14.05 1.24 -25.73
CA PHE A 695 15.02 1.97 -26.56
C PHE A 695 14.46 3.26 -27.17
N GLN A 696 13.15 3.32 -27.40
CA GLN A 696 12.40 4.50 -27.85
C GLN A 696 11.10 4.62 -27.05
N PRO A 697 10.70 5.83 -26.61
CA PRO A 697 9.42 6.04 -25.94
C PRO A 697 8.25 5.94 -26.93
N THR A 698 7.06 5.65 -26.41
CA THR A 698 5.79 5.74 -27.15
C THR A 698 5.11 7.07 -26.84
N LEU A 699 4.95 7.92 -27.86
CA LEU A 699 4.33 9.24 -27.72
C LEU A 699 2.79 9.19 -27.60
N VAL A 700 2.12 8.24 -28.27
CA VAL A 700 0.63 8.18 -28.32
C VAL A 700 0.02 9.45 -28.95
N ASP A 701 0.62 9.89 -30.06
CA ASP A 701 0.31 11.11 -30.83
C ASP A 701 -0.45 10.82 -32.14
N GLY A 702 -0.27 9.62 -32.72
CA GLY A 702 -0.93 9.17 -33.94
C GLY A 702 -2.38 8.66 -33.76
N LYS A 703 -2.88 7.95 -34.78
CA LYS A 703 -4.18 7.26 -34.72
C LYS A 703 -4.14 5.95 -33.94
N THR A 704 -3.00 5.27 -33.95
CA THR A 704 -2.76 3.97 -33.33
C THR A 704 -1.41 3.97 -32.62
N SER A 705 -1.25 3.06 -31.67
CA SER A 705 0.00 2.74 -30.98
C SER A 705 0.18 1.22 -30.95
N THR A 706 1.42 0.78 -30.69
CA THR A 706 1.74 -0.65 -30.52
C THR A 706 2.19 -0.91 -29.09
N LEU A 707 1.47 -1.77 -28.37
CA LEU A 707 1.89 -2.28 -27.06
C LEU A 707 2.58 -3.64 -27.23
N ARG A 708 3.54 -3.94 -26.36
CA ARG A 708 4.33 -5.19 -26.43
C ARG A 708 4.51 -5.84 -25.07
N SER A 709 4.55 -7.17 -25.05
CA SER A 709 4.99 -8.00 -23.93
C SER A 709 5.79 -9.19 -24.46
N THR A 710 6.62 -9.81 -23.62
CA THR A 710 7.32 -11.05 -23.94
C THR A 710 6.99 -12.10 -22.88
N ILE A 711 6.24 -13.12 -23.26
CA ILE A 711 5.81 -14.19 -22.36
C ILE A 711 6.43 -15.50 -22.83
N LEU A 712 7.27 -16.09 -21.97
CA LEU A 712 8.04 -17.31 -22.26
C LEU A 712 8.88 -17.17 -23.56
N GLY A 713 9.43 -15.99 -23.80
CA GLY A 713 10.19 -15.70 -25.03
C GLY A 713 9.36 -15.52 -26.32
N SER A 714 8.02 -15.61 -26.25
CA SER A 714 7.13 -15.24 -27.36
C SER A 714 6.71 -13.77 -27.24
N GLU A 715 6.84 -12.99 -28.31
CA GLU A 715 6.44 -11.58 -28.35
C GLU A 715 4.93 -11.46 -28.60
N ILE A 716 4.20 -10.81 -27.69
CA ILE A 716 2.80 -10.43 -27.89
C ILE A 716 2.77 -8.96 -28.28
N VAL A 717 2.21 -8.66 -29.45
CA VAL A 717 2.15 -7.32 -30.04
C VAL A 717 0.68 -6.94 -30.19
N ILE A 718 0.25 -5.86 -29.52
CA ILE A 718 -1.12 -5.34 -29.66
C ILE A 718 -1.08 -4.00 -30.38
N GLU A 719 -1.63 -3.95 -31.59
CA GLU A 719 -1.93 -2.71 -32.31
C GLU A 719 -3.28 -2.19 -31.81
N THR A 720 -3.32 -0.97 -31.26
CA THR A 720 -4.52 -0.40 -30.63
C THR A 720 -4.71 1.07 -31.04
N PRO A 721 -5.93 1.52 -31.40
CA PRO A 721 -6.18 2.92 -31.68
C PRO A 721 -6.11 3.78 -30.42
N ASN A 722 -5.64 5.02 -30.60
CA ASN A 722 -5.33 5.92 -29.49
C ASN A 722 -6.60 6.54 -28.89
N ASN A 723 -7.30 5.76 -28.08
CA ASN A 723 -8.44 6.15 -27.25
C ASN A 723 -8.50 5.31 -25.97
N GLU A 724 -9.16 5.85 -24.96
CA GLU A 724 -9.24 5.29 -23.61
C GLU A 724 -9.74 3.84 -23.55
N VAL A 725 -10.81 3.52 -24.30
CA VAL A 725 -11.41 2.17 -24.28
C VAL A 725 -10.50 1.14 -24.94
N SER A 726 -9.92 1.46 -26.10
CA SER A 726 -9.02 0.54 -26.81
C SER A 726 -7.71 0.30 -26.04
N PHE A 727 -7.18 1.33 -25.37
CA PHE A 727 -6.07 1.16 -24.44
C PHE A 727 -6.46 0.29 -23.25
N GLY A 728 -7.55 0.62 -22.55
CA GLY A 728 -7.99 -0.13 -21.37
C GLY A 728 -8.24 -1.62 -21.65
N ILE A 729 -8.74 -1.97 -22.84
CA ILE A 729 -8.86 -3.37 -23.30
C ILE A 729 -7.48 -4.01 -23.51
N ALA A 730 -6.57 -3.34 -24.23
CA ALA A 730 -5.24 -3.88 -24.52
C ALA A 730 -4.40 -4.05 -23.23
N GLU A 731 -4.48 -3.11 -22.29
CA GLU A 731 -3.86 -3.19 -20.97
C GLU A 731 -4.44 -4.34 -20.12
N SER A 732 -5.78 -4.49 -20.11
CA SER A 732 -6.47 -5.60 -19.42
C SER A 732 -6.02 -6.95 -19.98
N LEU A 733 -5.86 -7.05 -21.30
CA LEU A 733 -5.46 -8.28 -21.97
C LEU A 733 -4.00 -8.64 -21.72
N LEU A 734 -3.07 -7.68 -21.85
CA LEU A 734 -1.65 -7.93 -21.57
C LEU A 734 -1.41 -8.28 -20.11
N SER A 735 -2.02 -7.53 -19.18
CA SER A 735 -1.85 -7.78 -17.75
C SER A 735 -2.46 -9.12 -17.30
N THR A 736 -3.58 -9.56 -17.88
CA THR A 736 -4.15 -10.89 -17.60
C THR A 736 -3.34 -12.02 -18.22
N LEU A 737 -2.86 -11.89 -19.47
CA LEU A 737 -1.97 -12.86 -20.12
C LEU A 737 -0.68 -13.07 -19.32
N GLU A 738 0.00 -11.98 -18.94
CA GLU A 738 1.20 -12.03 -18.11
C GLU A 738 0.92 -12.65 -16.74
N ALA A 739 -0.11 -12.17 -16.02
CA ALA A 739 -0.42 -12.69 -14.70
C ALA A 739 -0.78 -14.18 -14.73
N PHE A 740 -1.54 -14.63 -15.74
CA PHE A 740 -1.92 -16.02 -15.91
C PHE A 740 -0.71 -16.90 -16.26
N LEU A 741 0.10 -16.52 -17.25
CA LEU A 741 1.20 -17.34 -17.76
C LEU A 741 2.51 -17.25 -16.94
N SER A 742 2.62 -16.28 -16.03
CA SER A 742 3.78 -16.03 -15.17
C SER A 742 4.40 -17.27 -14.51
N THR A 743 3.59 -18.23 -14.06
CA THR A 743 4.08 -19.41 -13.34
C THR A 743 4.14 -20.68 -14.21
N CYS A 744 3.77 -20.62 -15.48
CA CYS A 744 3.87 -21.76 -16.40
C CYS A 744 5.33 -22.25 -16.52
N ASP A 745 5.56 -23.55 -16.38
CA ASP A 745 6.86 -24.19 -16.58
C ASP A 745 6.98 -24.67 -18.03
N ASP A 746 8.09 -24.33 -18.69
CA ASP A 746 8.41 -24.76 -20.05
C ASP A 746 8.34 -26.29 -20.20
N ARG A 747 8.51 -27.07 -19.12
CA ARG A 747 8.38 -28.54 -19.12
C ARG A 747 6.97 -29.05 -19.44
N GLU A 748 5.94 -28.23 -19.18
CA GLU A 748 4.53 -28.60 -19.34
C GLU A 748 3.86 -27.86 -20.50
N ALA A 749 4.20 -26.59 -20.73
CA ALA A 749 3.64 -25.77 -21.80
C ALA A 749 4.74 -25.02 -22.57
N PHE A 750 4.93 -25.36 -23.83
CA PHE A 750 5.98 -24.81 -24.69
C PHE A 750 5.41 -23.78 -25.66
N PRO A 751 5.90 -22.53 -25.71
CA PRO A 751 5.46 -21.56 -26.72
C PRO A 751 5.98 -21.95 -28.11
N TYR A 752 5.07 -22.00 -29.09
CA TYR A 752 5.35 -22.44 -30.46
C TYR A 752 5.26 -21.33 -31.52
N ARG A 753 5.06 -20.07 -31.10
CA ARG A 753 5.06 -18.89 -31.99
C ARG A 753 6.12 -17.90 -31.52
N GLU A 754 6.88 -17.32 -32.44
CA GLU A 754 7.80 -16.22 -32.11
C GLU A 754 7.05 -14.94 -31.75
N ARG A 755 5.95 -14.68 -32.46
CA ARG A 755 5.12 -13.48 -32.32
C ARG A 755 3.64 -13.84 -32.40
N VAL A 756 2.82 -13.18 -31.59
CA VAL A 756 1.36 -13.13 -31.71
C VAL A 756 0.96 -11.67 -31.89
N THR A 757 0.42 -11.33 -33.07
CA THR A 757 -0.10 -9.99 -33.34
C THR A 757 -1.60 -9.96 -33.07
N ILE A 758 -2.05 -8.99 -32.29
CA ILE A 758 -3.45 -8.73 -31.95
C ILE A 758 -3.78 -7.31 -32.44
N VAL A 759 -4.86 -7.15 -33.19
CA VAL A 759 -5.35 -5.84 -33.63
C VAL A 759 -6.63 -5.54 -32.86
N VAL A 760 -6.64 -4.47 -32.07
CA VAL A 760 -7.83 -3.96 -31.37
C VAL A 760 -8.52 -2.93 -32.27
N SER A 761 -9.85 -2.96 -32.35
CA SER A 761 -10.60 -2.00 -33.18
C SER A 761 -11.99 -1.68 -32.62
N PRO A 762 -12.36 -0.39 -32.52
CA PRO A 762 -13.71 0.02 -32.16
C PRO A 762 -14.68 -0.21 -33.32
N SER A 763 -15.88 -0.67 -33.02
CA SER A 763 -17.00 -0.80 -33.95
C SER A 763 -18.23 -0.10 -33.39
N ALA A 764 -18.83 0.77 -34.20
CA ALA A 764 -20.12 1.41 -33.90
C ALA A 764 -21.32 0.44 -34.06
N GLN A 765 -21.10 -0.73 -34.66
CA GLN A 765 -22.14 -1.75 -34.89
C GLN A 765 -22.20 -2.80 -33.78
N LEU A 766 -21.18 -2.85 -32.90
CA LEU A 766 -21.10 -3.79 -31.80
C LEU A 766 -21.66 -3.18 -30.51
N HIS A 767 -22.41 -3.98 -29.76
CA HIS A 767 -23.00 -3.61 -28.46
C HIS A 767 -22.74 -4.73 -27.46
N GLY A 768 -22.54 -4.40 -26.18
CA GLY A 768 -22.25 -5.37 -25.12
C GLY A 768 -20.74 -5.58 -24.91
N THR A 769 -20.30 -6.83 -24.90
CA THR A 769 -18.89 -7.20 -24.71
C THR A 769 -18.08 -7.09 -26.01
N PRO A 770 -16.74 -6.99 -25.93
CA PRO A 770 -15.88 -7.17 -27.09
C PRO A 770 -15.99 -8.59 -27.68
N GLN A 771 -15.49 -8.77 -28.89
CA GLN A 771 -15.47 -10.03 -29.63
C GLN A 771 -14.06 -10.30 -30.15
N ILE A 772 -13.61 -11.55 -30.01
CA ILE A 772 -12.36 -12.06 -30.59
C ILE A 772 -12.69 -12.84 -31.88
N ILE A 773 -11.89 -12.59 -32.92
CA ILE A 773 -12.01 -13.22 -34.24
C ILE A 773 -10.62 -13.70 -34.64
N PHE A 774 -10.51 -14.98 -35.02
CA PHE A 774 -9.36 -15.55 -35.69
C PHE A 774 -9.68 -15.59 -37.20
N PRO A 775 -9.16 -14.67 -38.02
CA PRO A 775 -9.49 -14.60 -39.43
C PRO A 775 -8.79 -15.73 -40.21
N ASP A 776 -9.47 -16.32 -41.19
CA ASP A 776 -8.92 -17.38 -42.07
C ASP A 776 -7.88 -16.86 -43.09
N ASN A 777 -7.29 -15.68 -42.89
CA ASN A 777 -6.43 -15.02 -43.87
C ASN A 777 -4.93 -15.14 -43.54
N ASP A 778 -4.08 -15.02 -44.58
CA ASP A 778 -2.61 -15.17 -44.58
C ASP A 778 -1.85 -14.32 -43.53
N SER A 779 -2.51 -13.42 -42.79
CA SER A 779 -1.87 -12.53 -41.82
C SER A 779 -1.53 -13.19 -40.48
N GLY A 780 -2.25 -14.25 -40.09
CA GLY A 780 -2.10 -14.91 -38.78
C GLY A 780 -2.39 -14.03 -37.56
N SER A 781 -2.95 -12.83 -37.74
CA SER A 781 -3.26 -11.87 -36.65
C SER A 781 -4.63 -12.13 -36.04
N ILE A 782 -4.77 -11.82 -34.75
CA ILE A 782 -6.01 -11.97 -33.99
C ILE A 782 -6.73 -10.61 -33.96
N LEU A 783 -8.00 -10.55 -34.35
CA LEU A 783 -8.78 -9.32 -34.32
C LEU A 783 -9.66 -9.28 -33.06
N ILE A 784 -9.56 -8.20 -32.29
CA ILE A 784 -10.46 -7.89 -31.17
C ILE A 784 -11.30 -6.66 -31.52
N THR A 785 -12.58 -6.88 -31.77
CA THR A 785 -13.54 -5.80 -32.04
C THR A 785 -14.29 -5.44 -30.76
N HIS A 786 -14.47 -4.16 -30.45
CA HIS A 786 -15.21 -3.73 -29.25
C HIS A 786 -16.17 -2.58 -29.54
N PRO A 787 -17.23 -2.36 -28.72
CA PRO A 787 -18.05 -1.16 -28.82
C PRO A 787 -17.23 0.12 -28.68
N ALA A 788 -17.57 1.17 -29.43
CA ALA A 788 -16.84 2.43 -29.41
C ALA A 788 -16.81 3.13 -28.04
N ASP A 789 -17.82 2.90 -27.20
CA ASP A 789 -17.84 3.24 -25.77
C ASP A 789 -18.16 1.98 -24.97
N ILE A 790 -17.38 1.73 -23.92
CA ILE A 790 -17.67 0.73 -22.88
C ILE A 790 -17.78 1.47 -21.56
N CYS A 791 -18.96 1.41 -20.97
CA CYS A 791 -19.24 1.90 -19.63
C CYS A 791 -20.03 0.80 -18.91
N PHE A 792 -19.51 0.30 -17.78
CA PHE A 792 -20.13 -0.79 -17.02
C PHE A 792 -21.34 -0.26 -16.24
N LYS A 793 -22.50 -0.20 -16.90
CA LYS A 793 -23.77 0.34 -16.37
C LYS A 793 -24.56 -0.66 -15.53
N THR A 794 -24.09 -1.89 -15.37
CA THR A 794 -24.60 -2.89 -14.43
C THR A 794 -23.48 -3.81 -13.94
N ALA A 795 -23.68 -4.46 -12.78
CA ALA A 795 -22.78 -5.53 -12.34
C ALA A 795 -22.72 -6.70 -13.33
N ALA A 796 -23.82 -6.97 -14.06
CA ALA A 796 -23.88 -7.97 -15.13
C ALA A 796 -22.92 -7.62 -16.28
N GLU A 797 -23.00 -6.40 -16.84
CA GLU A 797 -22.07 -5.97 -17.91
C GLU A 797 -20.59 -6.05 -17.49
N ARG A 798 -20.27 -5.76 -16.22
CA ARG A 798 -18.92 -5.97 -15.70
C ARG A 798 -18.54 -7.44 -15.63
N GLN A 799 -19.46 -8.31 -15.19
CA GLN A 799 -19.25 -9.76 -15.16
C GLN A 799 -19.08 -10.33 -16.57
N ASP A 800 -19.93 -9.95 -17.53
CA ASP A 800 -19.86 -10.35 -18.93
C ASP A 800 -18.49 -9.98 -19.54
N PHE A 801 -17.98 -8.79 -19.23
CA PHE A 801 -16.63 -8.37 -19.65
C PHE A 801 -15.52 -9.22 -19.01
N MET A 802 -15.63 -9.57 -17.73
CA MET A 802 -14.67 -10.45 -17.06
C MET A 802 -14.71 -11.90 -17.60
N GLU A 803 -15.89 -12.38 -17.98
CA GLU A 803 -16.11 -13.68 -18.62
C GLU A 803 -15.51 -13.69 -20.04
N TRP A 804 -15.78 -12.66 -20.85
CA TRP A 804 -15.12 -12.44 -22.14
C TRP A 804 -13.58 -12.39 -22.01
N LEU A 805 -13.06 -11.67 -21.01
CA LEU A 805 -11.62 -11.55 -20.79
C LEU A 805 -10.99 -12.90 -20.41
N ARG A 806 -11.66 -13.71 -19.58
CA ARG A 806 -11.26 -15.09 -19.24
C ARG A 806 -11.22 -16.00 -20.47
N GLU A 807 -12.22 -15.93 -21.34
CA GLU A 807 -12.29 -16.75 -22.54
C GLU A 807 -11.26 -16.34 -23.59
N THR A 808 -11.10 -15.03 -23.81
CA THR A 808 -10.11 -14.45 -24.72
C THR A 808 -8.68 -14.80 -24.28
N LEU A 809 -8.40 -14.71 -22.98
CA LEU A 809 -7.14 -15.15 -22.36
C LEU A 809 -6.81 -16.61 -22.71
N LEU A 810 -7.77 -17.53 -22.54
CA LEU A 810 -7.57 -18.94 -22.86
C LEU A 810 -7.38 -19.19 -24.36
N GLN A 811 -8.19 -18.56 -25.21
CA GLN A 811 -8.08 -18.70 -26.66
C GLN A 811 -6.70 -18.25 -27.16
N ILE A 812 -6.20 -17.12 -26.68
CA ILE A 812 -4.87 -16.62 -27.05
C ILE A 812 -3.77 -17.52 -26.50
N ALA A 813 -3.84 -17.93 -25.23
CA ALA A 813 -2.85 -18.85 -24.64
C ALA A 813 -2.75 -20.18 -25.43
N CYS A 814 -3.88 -20.80 -25.75
CA CYS A 814 -3.92 -22.02 -26.58
C CYS A 814 -3.44 -21.77 -28.04
N SER A 815 -3.60 -20.55 -28.57
CA SER A 815 -3.09 -20.20 -29.90
C SER A 815 -1.56 -20.05 -29.99
N MET A 816 -0.86 -20.00 -28.85
CA MET A 816 0.59 -19.82 -28.78
C MET A 816 1.35 -20.92 -28.00
N LEU A 817 0.67 -21.70 -27.15
CA LEU A 817 1.27 -22.75 -26.32
C LEU A 817 0.92 -24.17 -26.81
N MET A 818 1.93 -25.05 -26.80
CA MET A 818 1.78 -26.50 -26.95
C MET A 818 1.86 -27.11 -25.55
N ILE A 819 0.70 -27.52 -25.03
CA ILE A 819 0.58 -28.07 -23.67
C ILE A 819 0.69 -29.59 -23.73
N ARG A 820 1.67 -30.16 -23.02
CA ARG A 820 2.01 -31.59 -23.09
C ARG A 820 0.99 -32.49 -22.40
N ALA A 821 0.41 -32.03 -21.29
CA ALA A 821 -0.61 -32.73 -20.52
C ALA A 821 -1.68 -31.72 -20.06
N PRO A 822 -2.68 -31.41 -20.89
CA PRO A 822 -3.62 -30.30 -20.66
C PRO A 822 -4.32 -30.35 -19.31
N GLU A 823 -4.74 -31.54 -18.87
CA GLU A 823 -5.46 -31.75 -17.61
C GLU A 823 -4.57 -31.50 -16.40
N GLY A 824 -3.33 -32.03 -16.42
CA GLY A 824 -2.35 -31.84 -15.33
C GLY A 824 -1.88 -30.40 -15.22
N TRP A 825 -1.60 -29.76 -16.37
CA TRP A 825 -1.26 -28.34 -16.44
C TRP A 825 -2.41 -27.46 -15.94
N ALA A 826 -3.67 -27.78 -16.29
CA ALA A 826 -4.83 -27.05 -15.78
C ALA A 826 -5.01 -27.24 -14.27
N GLU A 827 -4.88 -28.46 -13.75
CA GLU A 827 -4.94 -28.71 -12.29
C GLU A 827 -3.86 -27.93 -11.52
N GLN A 828 -2.65 -27.83 -12.10
CA GLN A 828 -1.55 -27.07 -11.52
C GLN A 828 -1.76 -25.56 -11.65
N ALA A 829 -1.81 -25.02 -12.87
CA ALA A 829 -1.84 -23.58 -13.15
C ALA A 829 -3.14 -22.91 -12.70
N ILE A 830 -4.31 -23.52 -12.99
CA ILE A 830 -5.62 -22.97 -12.63
C ILE A 830 -6.00 -23.37 -11.20
N GLY A 831 -5.87 -24.66 -10.86
CA GLY A 831 -6.30 -25.20 -9.57
C GLY A 831 -5.36 -24.81 -8.41
N LYS A 832 -4.17 -25.41 -8.36
CA LYS A 832 -3.23 -25.26 -7.23
C LYS A 832 -2.58 -23.88 -7.16
N GLU A 833 -2.29 -23.26 -8.30
CA GLU A 833 -1.61 -21.98 -8.39
C GLU A 833 -2.56 -20.77 -8.58
N ARG A 834 -3.88 -21.04 -8.64
CA ARG A 834 -4.94 -20.02 -8.70
C ARG A 834 -4.75 -19.01 -9.84
N GLY A 835 -4.31 -19.49 -11.02
CA GLY A 835 -3.94 -18.65 -12.17
C GLY A 835 -5.02 -17.65 -12.60
N PHE A 836 -6.30 -18.06 -12.64
CA PHE A 836 -7.40 -17.14 -12.93
C PHE A 836 -7.63 -16.11 -11.83
N SER A 837 -7.45 -16.48 -10.56
CA SER A 837 -7.69 -15.59 -9.42
C SER A 837 -6.72 -14.41 -9.45
N ARG A 838 -5.42 -14.68 -9.56
CA ARG A 838 -4.39 -13.63 -9.67
C ARG A 838 -4.49 -12.80 -10.96
N ALA A 839 -4.97 -13.38 -12.06
CA ALA A 839 -5.13 -12.65 -13.32
C ALA A 839 -6.38 -11.76 -13.32
N LEU A 840 -7.55 -12.32 -12.98
CA LEU A 840 -8.86 -11.70 -13.23
C LEU A 840 -9.35 -10.82 -12.07
N THR A 841 -8.96 -11.07 -10.81
CA THR A 841 -9.41 -10.26 -9.65
C THR A 841 -9.22 -8.76 -9.88
N SER A 842 -8.07 -8.36 -10.42
CA SER A 842 -7.75 -6.98 -10.81
C SER A 842 -7.72 -6.78 -12.34
N GLY A 843 -8.15 -7.75 -13.14
CA GLY A 843 -7.88 -7.81 -14.58
C GLY A 843 -8.54 -6.73 -15.45
N ASN A 844 -9.51 -5.97 -14.91
CA ASN A 844 -10.18 -4.88 -15.61
C ASN A 844 -9.42 -3.56 -15.41
N SER A 845 -8.32 -3.39 -16.15
CA SER A 845 -7.51 -2.16 -16.11
C SER A 845 -8.33 -0.93 -16.53
N LEU A 846 -9.28 -1.06 -17.47
CA LEU A 846 -10.15 0.05 -17.89
C LEU A 846 -10.92 0.65 -16.70
N ALA A 847 -11.56 -0.19 -15.89
CA ALA A 847 -12.31 0.26 -14.71
C ALA A 847 -11.39 0.84 -13.62
N LEU A 848 -10.20 0.26 -13.41
CA LEU A 848 -9.22 0.74 -12.43
C LEU A 848 -8.65 2.12 -12.81
N THR A 849 -8.24 2.29 -14.07
CA THR A 849 -7.71 3.57 -14.58
C THR A 849 -8.72 4.70 -14.39
N ARG A 850 -10.00 4.47 -14.71
CA ARG A 850 -11.09 5.44 -14.49
C ARG A 850 -11.35 5.73 -13.01
N SER A 851 -11.36 4.70 -12.15
CA SER A 851 -11.56 4.84 -10.70
C SER A 851 -10.43 5.62 -10.01
N LEU A 852 -9.22 5.55 -10.57
CA LEU A 852 -8.01 6.22 -10.07
C LEU A 852 -7.87 7.66 -10.60
N PHE A 853 -8.01 7.86 -11.91
CA PHE A 853 -7.65 9.11 -12.59
C PHE A 853 -8.84 9.99 -13.01
N GLY A 854 -10.07 9.47 -12.93
CA GLY A 854 -11.29 10.14 -13.40
C GLY A 854 -11.67 9.79 -14.84
N GLU A 855 -12.71 10.46 -15.34
CA GLU A 855 -13.17 10.40 -16.74
C GLU A 855 -13.33 11.85 -17.27
N PRO A 856 -12.81 12.19 -18.46
CA PRO A 856 -11.99 11.37 -19.35
C PRO A 856 -10.54 11.22 -18.85
N VAL A 857 -9.83 10.20 -19.33
CA VAL A 857 -8.39 9.99 -19.06
C VAL A 857 -7.53 10.56 -20.20
N GLU A 858 -6.49 11.32 -19.85
CA GLU A 858 -5.50 11.92 -20.75
C GLU A 858 -4.53 10.84 -21.27
N VAL A 859 -4.94 10.13 -22.33
CA VAL A 859 -4.21 9.00 -22.89
C VAL A 859 -3.26 9.38 -24.03
N LYS A 860 -3.43 10.55 -24.66
CA LYS A 860 -2.58 11.04 -25.77
C LYS A 860 -1.65 12.15 -25.31
N LEU A 861 -0.54 12.34 -26.03
CA LEU A 861 0.34 13.49 -25.79
C LEU A 861 -0.36 14.83 -26.07
N SER A 862 -1.28 14.87 -27.04
CA SER A 862 -2.07 16.05 -27.37
C SER A 862 -2.91 16.57 -26.20
N ASP A 863 -3.27 15.68 -25.26
CA ASP A 863 -4.13 16.01 -24.12
C ASP A 863 -3.35 16.83 -23.06
N TRP A 864 -2.03 16.86 -23.16
CA TRP A 864 -1.08 17.57 -22.27
C TRP A 864 -0.58 18.91 -22.83
N ILE A 865 -0.90 19.24 -24.07
CA ILE A 865 -0.41 20.43 -24.79
C ILE A 865 -1.55 21.46 -24.89
N LYS A 866 -1.33 22.66 -24.36
CA LYS A 866 -2.30 23.77 -24.39
C LYS A 866 -2.22 24.56 -25.69
N GLN A 867 -3.27 25.33 -25.99
CA GLN A 867 -3.31 26.16 -27.19
C GLN A 867 -2.32 27.34 -27.17
N ASP A 868 -1.90 27.80 -25.98
CA ASP A 868 -1.02 28.96 -25.82
C ASP A 868 0.44 28.59 -25.49
N ASP A 869 0.80 27.30 -25.41
CA ASP A 869 2.16 26.86 -25.09
C ASP A 869 3.18 27.29 -26.15
N GLN A 870 4.36 27.72 -25.72
CA GLN A 870 5.44 28.14 -26.62
C GLN A 870 5.87 26.98 -27.53
N ASN A 871 6.02 27.27 -28.82
CA ASN A 871 6.47 26.30 -29.81
C ASN A 871 7.99 26.43 -30.04
N TYR A 872 8.75 25.45 -29.56
CA TYR A 872 10.19 25.34 -29.76
C TYR A 872 10.43 24.55 -31.06
N GLU A 873 10.69 25.26 -32.16
CA GLU A 873 10.93 24.64 -33.48
C GLU A 873 12.11 23.66 -33.44
N VAL A 874 12.08 22.61 -34.26
CA VAL A 874 13.18 21.64 -34.34
C VAL A 874 14.36 22.30 -35.08
N LEU A 875 15.44 22.61 -34.35
CA LEU A 875 16.64 23.25 -34.90
C LEU A 875 17.72 22.24 -35.37
N ARG A 876 17.54 20.94 -35.06
CA ARG A 876 18.40 19.85 -35.53
C ARG A 876 18.09 19.47 -36.98
N ASP A 877 19.13 19.32 -37.80
CA ASP A 877 19.07 18.79 -39.17
C ASP A 877 19.34 17.27 -39.26
N ARG A 878 19.91 16.70 -38.19
CA ARG A 878 20.31 15.29 -38.04
C ARG A 878 20.15 14.84 -36.58
N PRO A 879 20.12 13.52 -36.29
CA PRO A 879 20.11 13.03 -34.91
C PRO A 879 21.23 13.65 -34.08
N TRP A 880 20.92 14.04 -32.84
CA TRP A 880 21.86 14.73 -31.95
C TRP A 880 23.09 13.87 -31.61
N ARG A 881 22.94 12.54 -31.63
CA ARG A 881 24.00 11.54 -31.52
C ARG A 881 23.98 10.63 -32.75
N THR A 882 25.13 10.47 -33.42
CA THR A 882 25.21 9.73 -34.70
C THR A 882 25.47 8.24 -34.52
N GLU A 883 26.30 7.89 -33.53
CA GLU A 883 26.54 6.50 -33.12
C GLU A 883 26.20 6.41 -31.62
N LYS A 884 25.15 5.66 -31.28
CA LYS A 884 25.06 5.12 -29.93
C LYS A 884 26.07 3.98 -29.89
N THR A 885 27.02 4.03 -28.97
CA THR A 885 28.02 2.96 -28.82
C THR A 885 27.28 1.68 -28.53
N ALA A 886 27.10 0.83 -29.54
CA ALA A 886 26.51 -0.47 -29.34
C ALA A 886 27.42 -1.20 -28.35
N SER A 887 26.87 -1.57 -27.18
CA SER A 887 27.54 -2.43 -26.20
C SER A 887 28.25 -3.53 -26.98
N GLU A 888 29.59 -3.56 -26.91
CA GLU A 888 30.43 -4.20 -27.92
C GLU A 888 29.88 -5.58 -28.23
N SER A 889 29.30 -5.73 -29.43
CA SER A 889 28.89 -7.03 -29.92
C SER A 889 30.18 -7.79 -30.20
N ASN A 890 30.73 -8.37 -29.14
CA ASN A 890 31.91 -9.22 -29.18
C ASN A 890 31.74 -10.13 -30.38
N SER A 891 32.71 -10.12 -31.28
CA SER A 891 32.78 -11.02 -32.42
C SER A 891 33.06 -12.43 -31.91
N MET A 892 32.05 -12.99 -31.23
CA MET A 892 32.12 -14.26 -30.55
C MET A 892 32.33 -15.35 -31.60
N GLU A 893 33.20 -16.30 -31.26
CA GLU A 893 33.37 -17.49 -32.08
C GLU A 893 32.02 -18.17 -32.34
N SER A 894 31.89 -18.79 -33.51
CA SER A 894 30.74 -19.63 -33.86
C SER A 894 30.35 -20.55 -32.71
N VAL A 895 29.06 -20.58 -32.33
CA VAL A 895 28.53 -21.40 -31.23
C VAL A 895 29.03 -22.85 -31.32
N LYS A 896 29.89 -23.25 -30.39
CA LYS A 896 30.43 -24.62 -30.26
C LYS A 896 29.57 -25.37 -29.24
N PHE A 897 28.91 -26.45 -29.66
CA PHE A 897 28.15 -27.32 -28.76
C PHE A 897 29.13 -28.13 -27.89
N SER A 898 29.03 -27.99 -26.56
CA SER A 898 29.88 -28.73 -25.61
C SER A 898 29.51 -30.22 -25.54
N SER A 899 30.48 -31.07 -25.24
CA SER A 899 30.29 -32.48 -24.90
C SER A 899 30.06 -32.74 -23.40
N ASP A 900 30.13 -31.69 -22.58
CA ASP A 900 29.94 -31.72 -21.13
C ASP A 900 28.47 -31.54 -20.77
N SER A 901 28.05 -32.05 -19.60
CA SER A 901 26.68 -31.84 -19.14
C SER A 901 26.42 -30.35 -18.86
N PRO A 902 25.28 -29.78 -19.32
CA PRO A 902 24.95 -28.40 -19.03
C PRO A 902 24.88 -28.16 -17.51
N PRO A 903 25.48 -27.08 -16.98
CA PRO A 903 25.47 -26.80 -15.54
C PRO A 903 24.04 -26.66 -15.01
N ALA A 904 23.80 -27.20 -13.82
CA ALA A 904 22.45 -27.27 -13.22
C ALA A 904 21.76 -25.89 -13.10
N SER A 905 22.55 -24.82 -12.93
CA SER A 905 22.09 -23.43 -12.85
C SER A 905 21.42 -22.92 -14.14
N LEU A 906 21.67 -23.52 -15.32
CA LEU A 906 20.93 -23.17 -16.54
C LEU A 906 19.45 -23.60 -16.48
N PHE A 907 19.10 -24.52 -15.58
CA PHE A 907 17.73 -24.98 -15.36
C PHE A 907 17.10 -24.35 -14.09
N GLU A 908 17.80 -23.44 -13.42
CA GLU A 908 17.29 -22.71 -12.25
C GLU A 908 16.41 -21.54 -12.69
N ARG A 909 15.13 -21.85 -12.95
CA ARG A 909 14.07 -20.92 -13.37
C ARG A 909 14.06 -19.58 -12.62
N GLU A 910 14.39 -19.57 -11.33
CA GLU A 910 14.37 -18.38 -10.45
C GLU A 910 15.31 -17.25 -10.92
N HIS A 911 16.20 -17.50 -11.88
CA HIS A 911 17.15 -16.53 -12.44
C HIS A 911 16.94 -16.23 -13.94
N LEU A 912 15.86 -16.75 -14.54
CA LEU A 912 15.52 -16.59 -15.95
C LEU A 912 14.22 -15.79 -16.08
N LYS A 913 14.29 -14.52 -16.53
CA LYS A 913 13.09 -13.71 -16.83
C LYS A 913 12.38 -14.25 -18.07
N HIS A 914 11.08 -13.99 -18.24
CA HIS A 914 10.38 -14.30 -19.50
C HIS A 914 10.98 -13.53 -20.69
N THR A 915 11.57 -12.35 -20.43
CA THR A 915 12.29 -11.51 -21.40
C THR A 915 13.73 -11.97 -21.68
N ASP A 916 14.31 -12.84 -20.85
CA ASP A 916 15.63 -13.47 -21.10
C ASP A 916 15.53 -14.64 -22.10
N GLN A 917 14.31 -15.11 -22.36
CA GLN A 917 13.99 -16.21 -23.27
C GLN A 917 13.67 -15.70 -24.68
N ARG A 918 13.74 -16.57 -25.69
CA ARG A 918 13.26 -16.28 -27.05
C ARG A 918 12.80 -17.54 -27.79
N VAL A 919 11.62 -17.47 -28.41
CA VAL A 919 11.19 -18.49 -29.38
C VAL A 919 11.81 -18.17 -30.74
N LEU A 920 12.34 -19.19 -31.43
CA LEU A 920 12.85 -19.11 -32.79
C LEU A 920 12.22 -20.20 -33.66
N THR A 921 11.54 -19.81 -34.74
CA THR A 921 10.88 -20.73 -35.67
C THR A 921 10.60 -20.10 -37.06
N PRO A 922 11.01 -20.75 -38.16
CA PRO A 922 10.45 -20.50 -39.50
C PRO A 922 9.18 -21.31 -39.76
N ILE A 923 8.75 -22.16 -38.81
CA ILE A 923 7.64 -23.10 -38.93
C ILE A 923 6.37 -22.46 -38.36
N ASP A 924 5.39 -22.19 -39.23
CA ASP A 924 4.00 -22.10 -38.78
C ASP A 924 3.46 -23.52 -38.54
N THR A 925 3.23 -23.86 -37.27
CA THR A 925 2.80 -25.21 -36.88
C THR A 925 1.49 -25.64 -37.55
N HIS A 926 0.54 -24.72 -37.78
CA HIS A 926 -0.77 -25.03 -38.35
C HIS A 926 -0.69 -25.23 -39.86
N LEU A 927 -0.05 -24.29 -40.58
CA LEU A 927 0.14 -24.42 -42.03
C LEU A 927 0.96 -25.67 -42.38
N TRP A 928 2.01 -25.98 -41.62
CA TRP A 928 2.80 -27.20 -41.86
C TRP A 928 2.04 -28.49 -41.56
N ASN A 929 1.11 -28.48 -40.59
CA ASN A 929 0.24 -29.62 -40.30
C ASN A 929 -0.79 -29.83 -41.40
N ARG A 930 -1.36 -28.74 -41.96
CA ARG A 930 -2.27 -28.78 -43.13
C ARG A 930 -1.55 -29.22 -44.40
N ALA A 931 -0.37 -28.66 -44.69
CA ALA A 931 0.39 -28.90 -45.91
C ALA A 931 0.86 -30.37 -46.06
N LEU A 932 1.06 -31.08 -44.94
CA LEU A 932 1.49 -32.48 -44.89
C LEU A 932 2.75 -32.74 -45.73
N TRP A 933 3.92 -32.48 -45.16
CA TRP A 933 5.21 -32.79 -45.82
C TRP A 933 5.35 -34.31 -46.01
N ARG A 934 5.40 -34.77 -47.26
CA ARG A 934 5.49 -36.19 -47.65
C ARG A 934 6.83 -36.60 -48.28
N GLY A 935 7.58 -35.67 -48.87
CA GLY A 935 8.85 -36.02 -49.50
C GLY A 935 9.77 -34.86 -49.79
N THR A 936 10.97 -35.17 -50.27
CA THR A 936 11.94 -34.20 -50.80
C THR A 936 12.29 -34.58 -52.22
N VAL A 937 12.18 -33.64 -53.15
CA VAL A 937 12.46 -33.81 -54.58
C VAL A 937 13.75 -33.06 -54.90
N PHE A 938 14.63 -33.69 -55.68
CA PHE A 938 15.88 -33.09 -56.12
C PHE A 938 15.86 -32.94 -57.65
N GLU A 939 15.95 -31.70 -58.14
CA GLU A 939 16.05 -31.39 -59.57
C GLU A 939 17.45 -30.86 -59.86
N ARG A 940 18.16 -31.48 -60.81
CA ARG A 940 19.46 -31.02 -61.29
C ARG A 940 19.26 -30.26 -62.60
N SER A 941 19.88 -29.08 -62.73
CA SER A 941 19.92 -28.36 -64.01
C SER A 941 20.75 -29.12 -65.05
N LEU A 942 20.30 -29.11 -66.30
CA LEU A 942 21.05 -29.69 -67.43
C LEU A 942 22.22 -28.80 -67.87
N ASP A 943 22.17 -27.50 -67.55
CA ASP A 943 23.25 -26.55 -67.84
C ASP A 943 24.31 -26.55 -66.72
N PRO A 944 25.60 -26.75 -67.02
CA PRO A 944 26.67 -26.68 -66.02
C PRO A 944 26.73 -25.33 -65.31
N GLY A 945 26.84 -25.34 -63.98
CA GLY A 945 26.94 -24.14 -63.14
C GLY A 945 25.61 -23.53 -62.69
N ASN A 946 24.46 -23.97 -63.23
CA ASN A 946 23.15 -23.53 -62.75
C ASN A 946 22.80 -24.23 -61.40
N PRO A 947 22.33 -23.50 -60.37
CA PRO A 947 22.00 -24.07 -59.06
C PRO A 947 20.92 -25.18 -59.15
N PRO A 948 21.08 -26.32 -58.46
CA PRO A 948 20.05 -27.34 -58.37
C PRO A 948 18.88 -26.87 -57.48
N ILE A 949 17.74 -27.57 -57.55
CA ILE A 949 16.55 -27.31 -56.74
C ILE A 949 16.36 -28.44 -55.71
N LEU A 950 16.20 -28.05 -54.45
CA LEU A 950 15.65 -28.90 -53.37
C LEU A 950 14.18 -28.49 -53.18
N ALA A 951 13.25 -29.35 -53.56
CA ALA A 951 11.84 -29.07 -53.43
C ALA A 951 11.18 -29.86 -52.28
N ILE A 952 10.46 -29.14 -51.40
CA ILE A 952 9.68 -29.71 -50.31
C ILE A 952 8.34 -30.18 -50.87
N GLY A 953 8.09 -31.48 -50.80
CA GLY A 953 6.91 -32.13 -51.36
C GLY A 953 5.74 -32.20 -50.37
N PHE A 954 4.68 -31.47 -50.66
CA PHE A 954 3.47 -31.36 -49.85
C PHE A 954 2.29 -32.13 -50.46
N GLU A 955 1.41 -32.67 -49.62
CA GLU A 955 0.16 -33.30 -50.07
C GLU A 955 -0.92 -32.23 -50.36
N ASP A 956 -1.08 -31.25 -49.46
CA ASP A 956 -1.77 -29.99 -49.76
C ASP A 956 -0.75 -28.98 -50.29
N GLY A 957 -0.65 -28.91 -51.62
CA GLY A 957 0.23 -27.98 -52.31
C GLY A 957 -0.22 -26.51 -52.24
N GLU A 958 -1.46 -26.21 -51.84
CA GLU A 958 -1.89 -24.83 -51.62
C GLU A 958 -1.32 -24.29 -50.31
N ALA A 959 -1.50 -25.02 -49.20
CA ALA A 959 -0.83 -24.74 -47.93
C ALA A 959 0.71 -24.78 -48.06
N GLY A 960 1.22 -25.72 -48.86
CA GLY A 960 2.65 -25.77 -49.20
C GLY A 960 3.15 -24.50 -49.90
N ASN A 961 2.34 -23.90 -50.76
CA ASN A 961 2.65 -22.63 -51.41
C ASN A 961 2.51 -21.44 -50.45
N GLU A 962 1.51 -21.43 -49.56
CA GLU A 962 1.31 -20.42 -48.50
C GLU A 962 2.56 -20.29 -47.60
N ILE A 963 3.15 -21.42 -47.15
CA ILE A 963 4.40 -21.44 -46.38
C ILE A 963 5.52 -20.67 -47.09
N PHE A 964 5.71 -20.91 -48.39
CA PHE A 964 6.75 -20.23 -49.17
C PHE A 964 6.41 -18.77 -49.48
N ARG A 965 5.13 -18.39 -49.61
CA ARG A 965 4.74 -16.97 -49.69
C ARG A 965 5.08 -16.25 -48.39
N ALA A 966 4.75 -16.83 -47.23
CA ALA A 966 5.05 -16.26 -45.92
C ALA A 966 6.57 -16.08 -45.70
N TRP A 967 7.36 -17.09 -46.06
CA TRP A 967 8.84 -16.99 -46.03
C TRP A 967 9.37 -15.90 -46.96
N LYS A 968 8.86 -15.79 -48.18
CA LYS A 968 9.27 -14.73 -49.12
C LYS A 968 8.82 -13.33 -48.67
N GLY A 969 7.69 -13.22 -47.99
CA GLY A 969 7.27 -11.98 -47.34
C GLY A 969 8.17 -11.57 -46.17
N ARG A 970 8.82 -12.55 -45.52
CA ARG A 970 9.66 -12.33 -44.33
C ARG A 970 11.15 -12.11 -44.63
N TRP A 971 11.70 -12.84 -45.60
CA TRP A 971 13.14 -12.82 -45.94
C TRP A 971 13.41 -12.55 -47.43
N GLY A 972 12.39 -12.20 -48.22
CA GLY A 972 12.56 -11.90 -49.64
C GLY A 972 12.80 -13.12 -50.53
N ASN A 973 13.36 -12.89 -51.72
CA ASN A 973 13.67 -13.95 -52.70
C ASN A 973 15.00 -14.67 -52.41
N ILE A 974 15.82 -14.11 -51.52
CA ILE A 974 17.21 -14.49 -51.23
C ILE A 974 17.34 -14.45 -49.71
N ASP A 975 17.61 -15.57 -49.06
CA ASP A 975 17.64 -15.67 -47.59
C ASP A 975 19.03 -15.29 -47.06
N GLU A 976 19.37 -13.99 -47.11
CA GLU A 976 20.72 -13.40 -46.93
C GLU A 976 21.42 -13.75 -45.60
N ASP A 977 20.67 -13.88 -44.51
CA ASP A 977 21.19 -14.32 -43.21
C ASP A 977 21.02 -15.84 -42.97
N ASN A 978 20.62 -16.58 -44.01
CA ASN A 978 20.36 -18.02 -43.96
C ASN A 978 19.36 -18.39 -42.83
N MET A 979 18.33 -17.58 -42.60
CA MET A 979 17.38 -17.72 -41.50
C MET A 979 16.60 -19.04 -41.56
N ILE A 980 16.31 -19.54 -42.76
CA ILE A 980 15.78 -20.88 -42.99
C ILE A 980 16.96 -21.86 -43.06
N ARG A 981 17.26 -22.54 -41.95
CA ARG A 981 18.23 -23.64 -41.94
C ARG A 981 17.59 -24.91 -42.49
N VAL A 982 18.19 -25.45 -43.55
CA VAL A 982 17.92 -26.80 -44.05
C VAL A 982 19.11 -27.70 -43.71
N VAL A 983 18.85 -28.83 -43.08
CA VAL A 983 19.87 -29.85 -42.77
C VAL A 983 19.46 -31.21 -43.32
N ILE A 984 20.44 -31.94 -43.88
CA ILE A 984 20.28 -33.32 -44.34
C ILE A 984 21.18 -34.23 -43.50
N ILE A 985 20.58 -35.16 -42.76
CA ILE A 985 21.28 -36.12 -41.89
C ILE A 985 21.24 -37.49 -42.55
N THR A 986 22.41 -38.06 -42.81
CA THR A 986 22.58 -39.33 -43.55
C THR A 986 23.23 -40.40 -42.67
N GLY A 987 22.99 -41.67 -43.02
CA GLY A 987 23.54 -42.82 -42.28
C GLY A 987 22.81 -43.08 -40.96
N LEU A 988 21.49 -42.92 -40.95
CA LEU A 988 20.61 -43.17 -39.79
C LEU A 988 20.44 -44.67 -39.46
N SER A 989 20.68 -45.56 -40.44
CA SER A 989 20.52 -47.00 -40.28
C SER A 989 21.59 -47.78 -41.05
N GLU A 990 22.30 -48.67 -40.37
CA GLU A 990 23.18 -49.66 -41.02
C GLU A 990 22.38 -50.64 -41.90
N ARG A 991 21.17 -51.01 -41.46
CA ARG A 991 20.25 -51.90 -42.21
C ARG A 991 19.71 -51.27 -43.49
N LYS A 992 19.64 -49.94 -43.55
CA LYS A 992 19.20 -49.16 -44.72
C LYS A 992 20.14 -47.98 -44.95
N PRO A 993 21.30 -48.18 -45.59
CA PRO A 993 22.31 -47.12 -45.72
C PRO A 993 21.88 -45.88 -46.52
N ALA A 994 20.82 -46.01 -47.34
CA ALA A 994 20.24 -44.92 -48.10
C ALA A 994 19.25 -44.06 -47.29
N ASP A 995 18.89 -44.45 -46.06
CA ASP A 995 17.96 -43.69 -45.22
C ASP A 995 18.61 -42.37 -44.75
N TYR A 996 17.85 -41.28 -44.94
CA TYR A 996 18.23 -39.93 -44.53
C TYR A 996 17.04 -39.17 -43.97
N ALA A 997 17.31 -38.12 -43.20
CA ALA A 997 16.31 -37.17 -42.76
C ALA A 997 16.63 -35.79 -43.32
N VAL A 998 15.59 -35.04 -43.65
CA VAL A 998 15.68 -33.61 -43.92
C VAL A 998 14.97 -32.90 -42.77
N ALA A 999 15.60 -31.88 -42.20
CA ALA A 999 14.97 -31.00 -41.25
C ALA A 999 15.06 -29.54 -41.69
N VAL A 1000 14.00 -28.79 -41.40
CA VAL A 1000 13.88 -27.35 -41.62
C VAL A 1000 13.63 -26.70 -40.28
N GLY A 1001 14.43 -25.70 -39.92
CA GLY A 1001 14.35 -24.99 -38.65
C GLY A 1001 15.08 -23.64 -38.72
N PRO A 1002 15.16 -22.89 -37.60
CA PRO A 1002 15.90 -21.63 -37.57
C PRO A 1002 17.43 -21.88 -37.63
N ASN A 1003 18.17 -20.87 -38.07
CA ASN A 1003 19.63 -20.89 -38.02
C ASN A 1003 20.15 -20.55 -36.62
N PHE A 1004 20.78 -21.54 -35.96
CA PHE A 1004 21.29 -21.42 -34.59
C PHE A 1004 22.46 -20.44 -34.42
N ARG A 1005 23.16 -20.08 -35.51
CA ARG A 1005 24.36 -19.23 -35.41
C ARG A 1005 24.05 -17.83 -34.89
N HIS A 1006 22.89 -17.29 -35.28
CA HIS A 1006 22.41 -15.97 -34.85
C HIS A 1006 21.90 -15.93 -33.40
N MET A 1007 21.86 -17.05 -32.67
CA MET A 1007 21.42 -17.04 -31.27
C MET A 1007 22.31 -16.17 -30.38
N ALA A 1008 23.63 -16.26 -30.56
CA ALA A 1008 24.62 -15.50 -29.78
C ALA A 1008 24.45 -13.98 -29.93
N GLU A 1009 24.07 -13.53 -31.14
CA GLU A 1009 23.85 -12.11 -31.49
C GLU A 1009 22.64 -11.50 -30.76
N THR A 1010 21.75 -12.30 -30.17
CA THR A 1010 20.52 -11.80 -29.55
C THR A 1010 20.65 -11.39 -28.08
N GLY A 1011 21.75 -11.72 -27.41
CA GLY A 1011 21.94 -11.51 -25.96
C GLY A 1011 20.98 -12.31 -25.05
N LYS A 1012 20.19 -13.24 -25.59
CA LYS A 1012 19.21 -14.04 -24.82
C LYS A 1012 19.87 -15.27 -24.18
N LYS A 1013 19.34 -15.69 -23.03
CA LYS A 1013 19.90 -16.76 -22.18
C LYS A 1013 19.34 -18.14 -22.50
N ALA A 1014 18.10 -18.20 -23.00
CA ALA A 1014 17.41 -19.45 -23.31
C ALA A 1014 16.59 -19.33 -24.60
N PHE A 1015 16.52 -20.43 -25.36
CA PHE A 1015 15.83 -20.46 -26.66
C PHE A 1015 14.93 -21.68 -26.80
N THR A 1016 13.70 -21.45 -27.26
CA THR A 1016 12.80 -22.53 -27.71
C THR A 1016 12.84 -22.57 -29.23
N VAL A 1017 13.29 -23.69 -29.79
CA VAL A 1017 13.42 -23.91 -31.23
C VAL A 1017 12.34 -24.86 -31.73
N ILE A 1018 11.80 -24.56 -32.91
CA ILE A 1018 10.88 -25.45 -33.62
C ILE A 1018 11.46 -25.78 -34.98
N SER A 1019 11.57 -27.08 -35.23
CA SER A 1019 11.97 -27.64 -36.52
C SER A 1019 10.89 -28.61 -37.01
N ARG A 1020 10.73 -28.71 -38.33
CA ARG A 1020 10.03 -29.81 -38.98
C ARG A 1020 11.05 -30.80 -39.50
N VAL A 1021 10.75 -32.08 -39.33
CA VAL A 1021 11.63 -33.19 -39.72
C VAL A 1021 10.83 -34.14 -40.59
N ASN A 1022 11.39 -34.57 -41.72
CA ASN A 1022 10.83 -35.65 -42.53
C ASN A 1022 11.92 -36.70 -42.80
N ARG A 1023 11.57 -37.97 -42.62
CA ARG A 1023 12.45 -39.12 -42.80
C ARG A 1023 12.16 -39.82 -44.11
N MET A 1024 13.21 -40.11 -44.85
CA MET A 1024 13.17 -40.65 -46.20
C MET A 1024 13.88 -41.99 -46.22
N SER A 1025 13.18 -43.04 -46.66
CA SER A 1025 13.77 -44.36 -46.94
C SER A 1025 13.73 -44.67 -48.45
N PRO A 1026 14.57 -44.03 -49.28
CA PRO A 1026 14.63 -44.29 -50.71
C PRO A 1026 15.26 -45.67 -51.01
N PRO A 1027 15.01 -46.27 -52.19
CA PRO A 1027 15.67 -47.51 -52.60
C PRO A 1027 17.16 -47.32 -52.94
N SER A 1028 17.64 -46.08 -53.13
CA SER A 1028 19.05 -45.75 -53.33
C SER A 1028 19.34 -44.28 -52.97
N SER A 1029 20.60 -43.95 -52.69
CA SER A 1029 21.05 -42.58 -52.40
C SER A 1029 21.27 -41.71 -53.65
N MET A 1030 21.20 -42.29 -54.86
CA MET A 1030 21.63 -41.68 -56.12
C MET A 1030 21.10 -40.25 -56.36
N ASN A 1031 19.81 -40.00 -56.08
CA ASN A 1031 19.21 -38.68 -56.27
C ASN A 1031 19.80 -37.62 -55.31
N LEU A 1032 20.06 -38.02 -54.06
CA LEU A 1032 20.67 -37.15 -53.06
C LEU A 1032 22.15 -36.92 -53.37
N ASP A 1033 22.90 -37.96 -53.74
CA ASP A 1033 24.32 -37.83 -54.08
C ASP A 1033 24.54 -36.94 -55.32
N ASN A 1034 23.68 -37.09 -56.34
CA ASN A 1034 23.68 -36.24 -57.54
C ASN A 1034 23.36 -34.77 -57.21
N PHE A 1035 22.43 -34.53 -56.29
CA PHE A 1035 22.10 -33.18 -55.81
C PHE A 1035 23.24 -32.55 -55.02
N ILE A 1036 23.81 -33.28 -54.06
CA ILE A 1036 24.95 -32.81 -53.24
C ILE A 1036 26.13 -32.46 -54.13
N THR A 1037 26.39 -33.24 -55.18
CA THR A 1037 27.43 -32.96 -56.17
C THR A 1037 27.14 -31.66 -56.92
N ALA A 1038 25.94 -31.50 -57.48
CA ALA A 1038 25.54 -30.28 -58.19
C ALA A 1038 25.55 -29.02 -57.29
N TYR A 1039 25.15 -29.14 -56.02
CA TYR A 1039 25.20 -28.05 -55.05
C TYR A 1039 26.65 -27.63 -54.72
N ARG A 1040 27.56 -28.60 -54.57
CA ARG A 1040 28.99 -28.30 -54.37
C ARG A 1040 29.64 -27.68 -55.61
N GLU A 1041 29.18 -28.02 -56.81
CA GLU A 1041 29.62 -27.40 -58.07
C GLU A 1041 29.11 -25.95 -58.21
N ALA A 1042 27.86 -25.67 -57.82
CA ALA A 1042 27.23 -24.35 -57.99
C ALA A 1042 27.40 -23.40 -56.78
N GLY A 1043 27.82 -23.89 -55.62
CA GLY A 1043 27.93 -23.12 -54.37
C GLY A 1043 26.59 -22.62 -53.80
N SER A 1044 25.47 -23.00 -54.43
CA SER A 1044 24.11 -22.52 -54.11
C SER A 1044 23.06 -23.49 -54.62
N PHE A 1045 21.82 -23.35 -54.14
CA PHE A 1045 20.64 -24.10 -54.55
C PHE A 1045 19.37 -23.25 -54.40
N PHE A 1046 18.28 -23.69 -55.01
CA PHE A 1046 16.94 -23.14 -54.79
C PHE A 1046 16.13 -24.04 -53.86
N LEU A 1047 15.52 -23.46 -52.84
CA LEU A 1047 14.50 -24.12 -52.02
C LEU A 1047 13.12 -23.79 -52.61
N ALA A 1048 12.27 -24.78 -52.90
CA ALA A 1048 10.95 -24.55 -53.53
C ALA A 1048 9.85 -25.48 -52.98
N PRO A 1049 8.55 -25.14 -53.12
CA PRO A 1049 7.46 -26.08 -52.86
C PRO A 1049 7.14 -26.92 -54.11
N VAL A 1050 6.67 -28.15 -53.90
CA VAL A 1050 6.12 -29.01 -54.96
C VAL A 1050 4.91 -29.82 -54.48
N LEU A 1051 3.91 -30.00 -55.33
CA LEU A 1051 2.74 -30.84 -55.06
C LEU A 1051 3.09 -32.32 -55.28
N LEU A 1052 2.77 -33.18 -54.29
CA LEU A 1052 2.86 -34.63 -54.39
C LEU A 1052 1.46 -35.24 -54.40
N SER A 1053 1.00 -35.69 -55.58
CA SER A 1053 -0.33 -36.29 -55.71
C SER A 1053 -0.34 -37.76 -55.27
N THR A 1054 -1.03 -38.05 -54.16
CA THR A 1054 -1.20 -39.41 -53.61
C THR A 1054 -1.98 -40.36 -54.52
N SER A 1055 -2.74 -39.87 -55.51
CA SER A 1055 -3.60 -40.71 -56.36
C SER A 1055 -2.95 -41.26 -57.64
N LYS A 1056 -1.79 -40.74 -58.07
CA LYS A 1056 -1.18 -41.11 -59.38
C LYS A 1056 0.35 -41.25 -59.44
N GLN A 1057 1.08 -41.14 -58.32
CA GLN A 1057 2.55 -41.04 -58.32
C GLN A 1057 3.12 -39.91 -59.20
N ILE A 1058 2.32 -38.88 -59.49
CA ILE A 1058 2.75 -37.70 -60.24
C ILE A 1058 3.36 -36.72 -59.25
N VAL A 1059 4.67 -36.52 -59.37
CA VAL A 1059 5.38 -35.39 -58.77
C VAL A 1059 5.11 -34.17 -59.65
N GLY A 1060 4.61 -33.08 -59.06
CA GLY A 1060 4.45 -31.82 -59.77
C GLY A 1060 5.80 -31.20 -60.19
N VAL A 1061 5.77 -30.14 -61.00
CA VAL A 1061 6.98 -29.33 -61.25
C VAL A 1061 7.22 -28.42 -60.04
N PRO A 1062 8.45 -28.34 -59.48
CA PRO A 1062 8.77 -27.39 -58.42
C PRO A 1062 8.43 -25.95 -58.79
N SER A 1063 7.80 -25.21 -57.87
CA SER A 1063 7.33 -23.85 -58.14
C SER A 1063 8.49 -22.86 -58.18
N ARG A 1064 9.02 -22.61 -59.38
CA ARG A 1064 10.13 -21.66 -59.60
C ARG A 1064 9.78 -20.21 -59.22
N GLN A 1065 8.50 -19.83 -59.24
CA GLN A 1065 8.04 -18.51 -58.77
C GLN A 1065 8.17 -18.36 -57.25
N LEU A 1066 7.92 -19.44 -56.50
CA LEU A 1066 8.01 -19.47 -55.04
C LEU A 1066 9.37 -19.96 -54.53
N ALA A 1067 10.34 -20.19 -55.44
CA ALA A 1067 11.70 -20.52 -55.05
C ALA A 1067 12.36 -19.40 -54.24
N ILE A 1068 13.24 -19.82 -53.32
CA ILE A 1068 14.10 -18.97 -52.48
C ILE A 1068 15.55 -19.39 -52.74
N ALA A 1069 16.44 -18.44 -53.01
CA ALA A 1069 17.86 -18.71 -53.23
C ALA A 1069 18.61 -18.95 -51.90
N LYS A 1070 19.52 -19.93 -51.89
CA LYS A 1070 20.28 -20.40 -50.72
C LYS A 1070 21.72 -20.75 -51.10
N TRP A 1071 22.73 -20.36 -50.31
CA TRP A 1071 24.14 -20.83 -50.43
C TRP A 1071 24.53 -21.84 -49.35
N GLN A 1072 23.88 -21.85 -48.19
CA GLN A 1072 24.22 -22.77 -47.11
C GLN A 1072 23.20 -23.92 -47.00
N LEU A 1073 23.73 -25.14 -46.99
CA LEU A 1073 23.04 -26.39 -46.70
C LEU A 1073 23.92 -27.23 -45.76
N ASP A 1074 23.40 -27.58 -44.59
CA ASP A 1074 24.13 -28.42 -43.64
C ASP A 1074 23.94 -29.90 -44.02
N ILE A 1075 25.02 -30.63 -44.30
CA ILE A 1075 24.98 -32.08 -44.59
C ILE A 1075 25.80 -32.80 -43.53
N ARG A 1076 25.14 -33.61 -42.69
CA ARG A 1076 25.75 -34.24 -41.51
C ARG A 1076 25.60 -35.77 -41.54
N LYS A 1077 26.46 -36.47 -40.79
CA LYS A 1077 26.32 -37.91 -40.52
C LYS A 1077 25.72 -38.11 -39.13
N ALA A 1078 24.78 -39.05 -39.00
CA ALA A 1078 24.06 -39.29 -37.74
C ALA A 1078 25.01 -39.58 -36.55
N TRP A 1079 26.12 -40.29 -36.78
CA TRP A 1079 27.12 -40.60 -35.74
C TRP A 1079 27.80 -39.37 -35.11
N GLN A 1080 27.75 -38.21 -35.78
CA GLN A 1080 28.39 -36.96 -35.34
C GLN A 1080 27.51 -36.09 -34.43
N ILE A 1081 26.24 -36.48 -34.22
CA ILE A 1081 25.26 -35.69 -33.45
C ILE A 1081 25.37 -36.08 -31.97
N GLY A 1082 25.61 -35.10 -31.10
CA GLY A 1082 25.75 -35.28 -29.65
C GLY A 1082 24.46 -35.08 -28.86
N ASP A 1083 24.55 -35.26 -27.54
CA ASP A 1083 23.49 -35.03 -26.56
C ASP A 1083 23.08 -33.55 -26.41
N ASN A 1084 24.05 -32.63 -26.58
CA ASN A 1084 23.80 -31.18 -26.54
C ASN A 1084 23.64 -30.54 -27.94
N ASP A 1085 23.54 -31.34 -29.00
CA ASP A 1085 23.42 -30.84 -30.38
C ASP A 1085 21.94 -30.64 -30.75
N PRO A 1086 21.50 -29.47 -31.26
CA PRO A 1086 20.10 -29.25 -31.64
C PRO A 1086 19.54 -30.28 -32.66
N ASP A 1087 20.41 -30.86 -33.50
CA ASP A 1087 20.02 -31.89 -34.46
C ASP A 1087 19.70 -33.25 -33.81
N ILE A 1088 19.87 -33.40 -32.48
CA ILE A 1088 19.35 -34.56 -31.71
C ILE A 1088 17.86 -34.80 -31.94
N SER A 1089 17.10 -33.71 -32.17
CA SER A 1089 15.67 -33.72 -32.47
C SER A 1089 15.29 -34.50 -33.74
N VAL A 1090 16.26 -34.79 -34.62
CA VAL A 1090 16.08 -35.56 -35.85
C VAL A 1090 16.23 -37.07 -35.62
N LEU A 1091 16.92 -37.49 -34.55
CA LEU A 1091 17.17 -38.89 -34.20
C LEU A 1091 15.94 -39.56 -33.56
N SER A 1092 15.88 -40.88 -33.65
CA SER A 1092 14.86 -41.74 -33.00
C SER A 1092 15.54 -42.77 -32.12
N GLU A 1093 14.81 -43.31 -31.13
CA GLU A 1093 15.39 -44.27 -30.17
C GLU A 1093 15.85 -45.59 -30.80
N ASP A 1094 15.22 -45.95 -31.93
CA ASP A 1094 15.48 -47.15 -32.74
C ASP A 1094 16.55 -46.95 -33.82
N ASP A 1095 17.17 -45.77 -33.90
CA ASP A 1095 18.21 -45.52 -34.90
C ASP A 1095 19.45 -46.39 -34.65
N ASP A 1096 20.05 -46.83 -35.75
CA ASP A 1096 21.18 -47.74 -35.81
C ASP A 1096 22.28 -47.09 -36.68
N PRO A 1097 22.86 -45.96 -36.23
CA PRO A 1097 23.60 -45.05 -37.09
C PRO A 1097 24.92 -45.66 -37.58
N ILE A 1098 25.27 -45.39 -38.84
CA ILE A 1098 26.50 -45.92 -39.45
C ILE A 1098 27.73 -45.23 -38.85
N ILE A 1099 28.53 -45.98 -38.10
CA ILE A 1099 29.76 -45.52 -37.45
C ILE A 1099 30.98 -45.90 -38.33
N PRO A 1100 31.87 -44.95 -38.68
CA PRO A 1100 33.07 -45.26 -39.46
C PRO A 1100 34.04 -46.19 -38.72
N PRO A 1101 34.75 -47.09 -39.43
CA PRO A 1101 35.79 -47.92 -38.84
C PRO A 1101 36.86 -47.07 -38.12
N GLY A 1102 37.13 -47.38 -36.85
CA GLY A 1102 38.10 -46.67 -36.02
C GLY A 1102 37.52 -45.65 -35.03
N VAL A 1103 36.21 -45.39 -35.04
CA VAL A 1103 35.53 -44.55 -34.04
C VAL A 1103 34.95 -45.43 -32.93
N SER A 1104 35.46 -45.32 -31.70
CA SER A 1104 35.08 -46.19 -30.57
C SER A 1104 33.97 -45.62 -29.67
N ASP A 1105 33.88 -44.31 -29.50
CA ASP A 1105 32.83 -43.64 -28.71
C ASP A 1105 32.25 -42.43 -29.48
N PRO A 1106 31.36 -42.67 -30.48
CA PRO A 1106 30.73 -41.61 -31.24
C PRO A 1106 29.70 -40.82 -30.39
N PRO A 1107 29.58 -39.49 -30.56
CA PRO A 1107 28.64 -38.65 -29.81
C PRO A 1107 27.19 -39.17 -29.78
N VAL A 1108 26.76 -39.83 -30.86
CA VAL A 1108 25.40 -40.37 -31.00
C VAL A 1108 25.02 -41.39 -29.91
N HIS A 1109 25.99 -42.08 -29.30
CA HIS A 1109 25.73 -42.99 -28.18
C HIS A 1109 25.24 -42.27 -26.91
N LYS A 1110 25.62 -41.01 -26.70
CA LYS A 1110 25.06 -40.18 -25.62
C LYS A 1110 23.66 -39.70 -26.00
N ALA A 1111 23.50 -39.18 -27.21
CA ALA A 1111 22.23 -38.70 -27.76
C ALA A 1111 21.11 -39.75 -27.68
N LEU A 1112 21.36 -40.98 -28.16
CA LEU A 1112 20.37 -42.06 -28.13
C LEU A 1112 20.00 -42.50 -26.70
N ARG A 1113 20.95 -42.48 -25.75
CA ARG A 1113 20.66 -42.74 -24.33
C ARG A 1113 19.75 -41.67 -23.73
N GLN A 1114 19.99 -40.39 -24.05
CA GLN A 1114 19.14 -39.29 -23.60
C GLN A 1114 17.73 -39.36 -24.21
N ILE A 1115 17.60 -39.68 -25.50
CA ILE A 1115 16.29 -39.86 -26.15
C ILE A 1115 15.48 -40.97 -25.48
N ARG A 1116 16.11 -42.12 -25.20
CA ARG A 1116 15.47 -43.24 -24.49
C ARG A 1116 15.05 -42.84 -23.06
N ALA A 1117 15.95 -42.25 -22.29
CA ALA A 1117 15.64 -41.76 -20.93
C ALA A 1117 14.55 -40.66 -20.91
N LEU A 1118 14.45 -39.84 -21.96
CA LEU A 1118 13.37 -38.87 -22.11
C LEU A 1118 12.03 -39.55 -22.43
N ARG A 1119 12.02 -40.62 -23.25
CA ARG A 1119 10.82 -41.42 -23.57
C ARG A 1119 10.34 -42.28 -22.39
N GLU A 1120 11.24 -42.85 -21.62
CA GLU A 1120 10.93 -43.55 -20.35
C GLU A 1120 10.26 -42.63 -19.31
N ARG A 1121 10.51 -41.30 -19.38
CA ARG A 1121 9.80 -40.26 -18.59
C ARG A 1121 8.53 -39.72 -19.27
N ARG A 1122 8.08 -40.31 -20.38
CA ARG A 1122 6.79 -40.01 -21.03
C ARG A 1122 5.76 -41.13 -20.88
N GLN A 1123 6.22 -42.35 -20.61
CA GLN A 1123 5.40 -43.50 -20.23
C GLN A 1123 5.14 -43.50 -18.72
#